data_AF-K0SEH2-F1
#
_entry.id   AF-K0SEH2-F1
#
_cell.length_a   1.000
_cell.length_b   1.000
_cell.length_c   1.000
_cell.angle_alpha   90.00
_cell.angle_beta   90.00
_cell.angle_gamma   90.00
#
_symmetry.space_group_name_H-M   'P 1'
#
loop_
_entity.id
_entity.type
_entity.pdbx_description
1 polymer ?
#
loop_
_entity_poly.entity_id
_entity_poly.type
_entity_poly.pdbx_seq_one_letter_code
_entity_poly.pdbx_strand_id
1 'polypeptide(L)'
;MPPRKRRRVAGNTAGSDADAATSDEDDEDEHVGLSCCRCWRRLASDEDHVVLGPCSCTICPSCLLKDHARRGADQLMCAGCGEAITSHRMICPARKDSQDDDDQEESVEYAPCDTGSTPSLQDVARRHLIVTNGLGAALFQSAVAPGPAGGKGEIVLLLGLRLTKTDQTIQESFVTKEMSFIPETSSKTLPDDTTDALCEFGAWLHPQVVATSVTPQALVSTLTPREFFQHSLDNYTPMLALLFGMSTGNSRRDLEKITCKDYQDHQSVYLATAVAHDVLLRCSTRYPLHFQHVIHELLESQQVSNHFRELFSAMRLSLGRCTSDKKRCKAIVQYLLHEIKVRAYDICLVMGDNLGFMVKGSDPFYVQFVLFQDMIVRKKQLIEYGIIGSITERLSCEPSKDWFKLVEDCDAEDEMIELARDTVGSNKKDEERLAESTMESIHAAIEIIESGWLQQGKDVPRFHNFISHRTRQEYEENQYIYPDAYRDHMVATTDSVNIRKIPRLHLGDRELDSREDEVESVPSLFYGADTSLNVTRADLAEQGTVAMIAQYSVQVNLKVLRIWYDENPSLRNNLAALPPSATHGAIFMCDGQPANQISLLVSADNQRFYFGKETEMPDVFPEGKPDEEKDEEEFQFDDWAANIRQRLPGFLGKGQASGSIPSRFFGKFMAFPGAFHMGMKLSNCIGTIFNNLLRTMYHAWRDTEGKLKWVLNPTNPAQIWEEEPEYVVAHYCSAYLYCWEEMGKSPSRKPTPVEVHRYMLRRAEDSPFRQAILLHLRFAEVVKILRVSAKTGPRGCVDTFLSAVRLSLPIFAMTHAKDYVRLACDLLIFMKCASPSMRKLFQEEIFTRPTETGGSQPADQAMERSVKHMRQECGKTYRKGLDKKLEAAAATRPSKPTEVQMNEELRTGDSNVKASRSRATKTVKNKSPLVSGFNYIHNILKLWHPIDDPIVKPGSGGKKDVLATPLSYEIPKGETLDPNLLNLFELGTQRCIHYCVEYYIKNPLSVDRSEAKVSLKRMLSTSADRKEARQKALNQAVSLSPEELDNAFLSDEVGEELLSTVRILNEDLKVEPPVPPISLNKVKSKRERIKLLIKHRKSLFQKDSTNEDQRRREVAQEFEVLYPQTLNDAFRVNLMDEKIYCLDSDILGRSRYTNSV
;
A
#
# COMPACT_ATOMS: atom_id res chain seq x y z
N MET A 1 66.21 30.27 84.92
CA MET A 1 67.55 30.79 84.53
C MET A 1 67.82 30.36 83.09
N PRO A 2 68.29 31.24 82.19
CA PRO A 2 68.18 32.70 82.20
C PRO A 2 67.26 33.25 81.09
N PRO A 3 66.52 34.35 81.36
CA PRO A 3 65.70 35.10 80.40
C PRO A 3 66.15 36.57 80.20
N ARG A 4 65.75 37.22 79.11
CA ARG A 4 65.61 38.70 78.96
C ARG A 4 64.52 38.98 77.91
N LYS A 5 63.34 39.48 78.30
CA LYS A 5 62.90 40.89 78.51
C LYS A 5 62.45 41.63 77.23
N ARG A 6 61.11 41.82 77.18
CA ARG A 6 60.32 43.07 76.93
C ARG A 6 60.56 43.80 75.60
N ARG A 7 59.53 44.33 74.91
CA ARG A 7 58.66 45.44 75.36
C ARG A 7 57.52 45.72 74.34
N ARG A 8 56.45 46.36 74.83
CA ARG A 8 55.27 46.93 74.11
C ARG A 8 55.55 48.26 73.39
N VAL A 9 54.52 48.73 72.65
CA VAL A 9 54.01 50.12 72.39
C VAL A 9 54.09 50.45 70.87
N ALA A 10 53.03 50.71 70.07
CA ALA A 10 51.85 51.61 70.05
C ALA A 10 51.99 52.74 68.99
N GLY A 11 50.91 53.03 68.24
CA GLY A 11 50.46 54.39 67.90
C GLY A 11 50.84 55.03 66.55
N ASN A 12 49.78 55.36 65.78
CA ASN A 12 49.51 56.65 65.11
C ASN A 12 50.00 57.00 63.67
N THR A 13 48.98 57.35 62.84
CA THR A 13 48.78 58.56 62.00
C THR A 13 49.40 58.76 60.60
N ALA A 14 48.47 58.96 59.63
CA ALA A 14 48.31 60.08 58.68
C ALA A 14 49.05 60.17 57.32
N GLY A 15 48.26 60.54 56.27
CA GLY A 15 48.61 61.24 55.00
C GLY A 15 49.32 60.39 53.93
N SER A 16 49.29 60.64 52.63
CA SER A 16 48.56 61.51 51.69
C SER A 16 49.22 61.29 50.30
N ASP A 17 48.41 61.29 49.23
CA ASP A 17 48.68 61.67 47.83
C ASP A 17 49.86 61.13 46.97
N ALA A 18 49.44 60.71 45.76
CA ALA A 18 50.00 61.02 44.43
C ALA A 18 51.07 60.14 43.76
N ASP A 19 50.66 59.73 42.54
CA ASP A 19 51.36 59.65 41.26
C ASP A 19 52.34 58.52 40.90
N ALA A 20 52.11 58.06 39.66
CA ALA A 20 52.73 56.97 38.95
C ALA A 20 54.10 57.34 38.34
N ALA A 21 55.02 56.38 38.29
CA ALA A 21 55.71 55.93 37.08
C ALA A 21 56.89 54.97 37.37
N THR A 22 56.89 53.86 36.63
CA THR A 22 58.04 53.15 36.01
C THR A 22 59.09 52.38 36.84
N SER A 23 59.38 51.20 36.25
CA SER A 23 60.62 50.40 36.21
C SER A 23 61.01 49.55 37.41
N ASP A 24 60.85 48.24 37.23
CA ASP A 24 61.87 47.19 37.33
C ASP A 24 63.08 47.48 38.24
N GLU A 25 63.17 46.79 39.37
CA GLU A 25 64.15 45.72 39.59
C GLU A 25 63.90 45.06 40.96
N ASP A 26 64.07 43.74 40.96
CA ASP A 26 64.09 42.76 42.03
C ASP A 26 64.31 43.26 43.47
N ASP A 27 63.38 42.92 44.36
CA ASP A 27 63.70 42.58 45.75
C ASP A 27 62.86 41.36 46.17
N GLU A 28 63.57 40.27 46.45
CA GLU A 28 63.06 39.06 47.08
C GLU A 28 62.58 39.39 48.51
N ASP A 29 61.31 39.80 48.64
CA ASP A 29 60.65 39.79 49.93
C ASP A 29 60.23 38.34 50.26
N GLU A 30 60.86 37.83 51.30
CA GLU A 30 60.67 36.52 51.92
C GLU A 30 59.22 36.39 52.44
N HIS A 31 58.27 36.15 51.53
CA HIS A 31 56.89 35.85 51.87
C HIS A 31 56.86 34.56 52.68
N VAL A 32 56.51 34.69 53.96
CA VAL A 32 56.11 33.58 54.84
C VAL A 32 54.88 32.92 54.20
N GLY A 33 55.14 32.00 53.27
CA GLY A 33 54.11 31.35 52.48
C GLY A 33 53.18 30.55 53.38
N LEU A 34 51.89 30.86 53.33
CA LEU A 34 50.84 30.02 53.90
C LEU A 34 51.01 28.62 53.31
N SER A 35 51.19 27.60 54.14
CA SER A 35 51.28 26.22 53.66
C SER A 35 50.09 25.43 54.16
N CYS A 36 49.51 24.62 53.29
CA CYS A 36 48.41 23.74 53.66
C CYS A 36 48.89 22.72 54.69
N CYS A 37 48.30 22.72 55.88
CA CYS A 37 48.68 21.87 57.00
C CYS A 37 48.48 20.36 56.75
N ARG A 38 47.92 19.97 55.59
CA ARG A 38 47.71 18.57 55.20
C ARG A 38 48.56 18.10 54.04
N CYS A 39 48.55 18.84 52.92
CA CYS A 39 49.34 18.46 51.74
C CYS A 39 50.68 19.18 51.66
N TRP A 40 50.97 20.09 52.60
CA TRP A 40 52.20 20.89 52.69
C TRP A 40 52.48 21.77 51.46
N ARG A 41 51.52 21.88 50.53
CA ARG A 41 51.58 22.78 49.38
C ARG A 41 51.65 24.22 49.90
N ARG A 42 52.65 24.98 49.42
CA ARG A 42 52.68 26.44 49.57
C ARG A 42 51.53 27.05 48.78
N LEU A 43 50.76 27.90 49.44
CA LEU A 43 49.63 28.64 48.93
C LEU A 43 50.11 30.07 48.65
N ALA A 44 49.78 30.60 47.48
CA ALA A 44 50.06 32.00 47.16
C ALA A 44 49.18 32.93 48.02
N SER A 45 49.62 34.17 48.21
CA SER A 45 48.91 35.16 49.03
C SER A 45 47.53 35.56 48.48
N ASP A 46 47.31 35.31 47.18
CA ASP A 46 46.08 35.55 46.43
C ASP A 46 45.25 34.28 46.18
N GLU A 47 45.73 33.10 46.57
CA GLU A 47 44.97 31.84 46.46
C GLU A 47 43.93 31.71 47.59
N ASP A 48 42.76 31.18 47.23
CA ASP A 48 41.72 30.80 48.19
C ASP A 48 42.27 29.80 49.21
N HIS A 49 42.14 30.14 50.49
CA HIS A 49 42.61 29.29 51.58
C HIS A 49 41.65 29.33 52.76
N VAL A 50 41.76 28.34 53.65
CA VAL A 50 40.86 28.23 54.80
C VAL A 50 41.66 28.20 56.09
N VAL A 51 41.24 28.98 57.08
CA VAL A 51 41.82 29.01 58.41
C VAL A 51 40.91 28.23 59.36
N LEU A 52 41.48 27.25 60.06
CA LEU A 52 40.76 26.34 60.95
C LEU A 52 40.71 26.91 62.38
N GLY A 53 39.53 26.99 62.99
CA GLY A 53 39.35 27.38 64.40
C GLY A 53 39.25 26.15 65.32
N PRO A 54 39.91 26.13 66.49
CA PRO A 54 40.62 27.24 67.14
C PRO A 54 42.13 27.33 66.81
N CYS A 55 42.71 26.36 66.09
CA CYS A 55 44.16 26.22 65.97
C CYS A 55 44.82 27.18 64.97
N SER A 56 44.04 27.93 64.20
CA SER A 56 44.45 28.86 63.13
C SER A 56 45.33 28.24 62.04
N CYS A 57 45.35 26.90 61.91
CA CYS A 57 46.09 26.25 60.86
C CYS A 57 45.44 26.50 59.51
N THR A 58 46.26 26.74 58.48
CA THR A 58 45.79 26.99 57.13
C THR A 58 45.70 25.69 56.36
N ILE A 59 44.58 25.46 55.67
CA ILE A 59 44.36 24.29 54.82
C ILE A 59 43.82 24.78 53.48
N CYS A 60 44.23 24.15 52.37
CA CYS A 60 43.65 24.51 51.07
C CYS A 60 42.22 23.96 50.96
N PRO A 61 41.32 24.63 50.21
CA PRO A 61 39.91 24.24 50.13
C PRO A 61 39.73 22.77 49.71
N SER A 62 40.56 22.29 48.78
CA SER A 62 40.54 20.89 48.35
C SER A 62 40.89 19.89 49.47
N CYS A 63 41.87 20.22 50.31
CA CYS A 63 42.22 19.35 51.45
C CYS A 63 41.19 19.42 52.55
N LEU A 64 40.60 20.58 52.79
CA LEU A 64 39.50 20.72 53.74
C LEU A 64 38.27 19.92 53.30
N LEU A 65 37.87 20.02 52.04
CA LEU A 65 36.77 19.23 51.49
C LEU A 65 37.04 17.72 51.60
N LYS A 66 38.28 17.28 51.34
CA LYS A 66 38.69 15.88 51.58
C LYS A 66 38.62 15.48 53.05
N ASP A 67 38.87 16.40 53.97
CA ASP A 67 38.84 16.13 55.41
C ASP A 67 37.43 16.09 55.96
N HIS A 68 36.54 16.95 55.44
CA HIS A 68 35.11 16.83 55.66
C HIS A 68 34.54 15.55 55.09
N ALA A 69 34.92 15.19 53.86
CA ALA A 69 34.49 13.95 53.24
C ALA A 69 34.99 12.71 54.00
N ARG A 70 36.21 12.77 54.57
CA ARG A 70 36.77 11.66 55.37
C ARG A 70 36.20 11.57 56.78
N ARG A 71 35.88 12.69 57.44
CA ARG A 71 35.38 12.67 58.83
C ARG A 71 33.91 12.24 58.94
N GLY A 72 33.10 12.49 57.91
CA GLY A 72 31.66 12.27 57.99
C GLY A 72 31.03 13.06 59.15
N ALA A 73 30.38 12.35 60.08
CA ALA A 73 29.75 12.94 61.26
C ALA A 73 30.71 13.19 62.44
N ASP A 74 31.94 12.66 62.39
CA ASP A 74 32.91 12.79 63.48
C ASP A 74 33.55 14.18 63.53
N GLN A 75 34.06 14.56 64.70
CA GLN A 75 34.72 15.84 64.91
C GLN A 75 35.95 15.99 64.01
N LEU A 76 36.05 17.13 63.29
CA LEU A 76 37.19 17.39 62.39
C LEU A 76 38.46 17.59 63.21
N MET A 77 39.54 16.88 62.89
CA MET A 77 40.84 17.07 63.53
C MET A 77 41.80 17.77 62.57
N CYS A 78 42.54 18.77 63.05
CA CYS A 78 43.55 19.47 62.26
C CYS A 78 44.66 18.49 61.86
N ALA A 79 44.92 18.35 60.56
CA ALA A 79 46.01 17.49 60.10
C ALA A 79 47.41 18.00 60.50
N GLY A 80 47.55 19.30 60.80
CA GLY A 80 48.81 19.91 61.19
C GLY A 80 49.15 19.75 62.67
N CYS A 81 48.19 20.06 63.56
CA CYS A 81 48.42 20.07 65.01
C CYS A 81 47.61 19.03 65.80
N GLY A 82 46.67 18.33 65.17
CA GLY A 82 45.80 17.35 65.82
C GLY A 82 44.69 17.95 66.69
N GLU A 83 44.49 19.27 66.69
CA GLU A 83 43.43 19.92 67.46
C GLU A 83 42.04 19.62 66.87
N ALA A 84 41.01 19.50 67.72
CA ALA A 84 39.63 19.41 67.28
C ALA A 84 39.17 20.77 66.71
N ILE A 85 38.87 20.79 65.43
CA ILE A 85 38.37 21.97 64.73
C ILE A 85 36.89 22.14 65.07
N THR A 86 36.53 23.32 65.54
CA THR A 86 35.16 23.71 65.89
C THR A 86 34.58 24.70 64.90
N SER A 87 35.40 25.34 64.06
CA SER A 87 34.94 26.21 62.99
C SER A 87 35.97 26.33 61.87
N HIS A 88 35.58 26.84 60.71
CA HIS A 88 36.52 27.22 59.67
C HIS A 88 36.11 28.54 59.00
N ARG A 89 37.09 29.30 58.57
CA ARG A 89 36.90 30.58 57.88
C ARG A 89 37.61 30.54 56.53
N MET A 90 36.85 30.66 55.44
CA MET A 90 37.38 30.75 54.09
C MET A 90 37.84 32.18 53.81
N ILE A 91 39.05 32.33 53.28
CA ILE A 91 39.63 33.59 52.85
C ILE A 91 39.73 33.53 51.33
N CYS A 92 38.93 34.36 50.65
CA CYS A 92 38.91 34.54 49.20
C CYS A 92 39.45 35.93 48.83
N PRO A 93 40.74 36.06 48.46
CA PRO A 93 41.35 37.36 48.17
C PRO A 93 40.69 38.09 46.98
N ALA A 94 40.10 37.37 46.03
CA ALA A 94 39.49 37.91 44.81
C ALA A 94 38.16 38.68 45.01
N ARG A 95 37.59 38.73 46.22
CA ARG A 95 36.32 39.43 46.52
C ARG A 95 36.48 40.87 47.03
N LYS A 96 37.70 41.41 47.10
CA LYS A 96 37.96 42.73 47.70
C LYS A 96 37.45 43.96 46.92
N ASP A 97 36.89 43.80 45.73
CA ASP A 97 36.38 44.93 44.92
C ASP A 97 34.86 45.15 45.02
N SER A 98 34.11 44.34 45.79
CA SER A 98 32.69 44.62 46.07
C SER A 98 32.57 45.55 47.29
N GLN A 99 32.08 46.75 47.04
CA GLN A 99 32.05 47.93 47.91
C GLN A 99 31.02 47.87 49.06
N ASP A 100 30.76 46.69 49.62
CA ASP A 100 29.88 46.48 50.77
C ASP A 100 30.72 45.92 51.94
N ASP A 101 31.36 46.83 52.68
CA ASP A 101 32.27 46.55 53.81
C ASP A 101 31.60 46.01 55.09
N ASP A 102 30.34 45.56 55.03
CA ASP A 102 29.57 45.10 56.21
C ASP A 102 29.08 43.64 56.14
N ASP A 103 29.34 42.90 55.05
CA ASP A 103 29.07 41.45 54.99
C ASP A 103 30.25 40.68 55.59
N GLN A 104 30.17 40.53 56.92
CA GLN A 104 31.08 39.80 57.79
C GLN A 104 31.59 38.48 57.17
N GLU A 105 32.91 38.27 57.25
CA GLU A 105 33.57 36.98 57.11
C GLU A 105 32.98 35.97 58.12
N GLU A 106 31.83 35.36 57.80
CA GLU A 106 31.17 34.39 58.67
C GLU A 106 32.07 33.16 58.85
N SER A 107 32.59 32.98 60.07
CA SER A 107 33.20 31.72 60.48
C SER A 107 32.11 30.65 60.55
N VAL A 108 32.24 29.58 59.78
CA VAL A 108 31.30 28.46 59.80
C VAL A 108 31.60 27.62 61.03
N GLU A 109 30.76 27.74 62.07
CA GLU A 109 30.81 26.91 63.26
C GLU A 109 30.25 25.50 62.99
N TYR A 110 30.93 24.48 63.49
CA TYR A 110 30.45 23.11 63.42
C TYR A 110 29.51 22.83 64.61
N ALA A 111 28.36 22.22 64.32
CA ALA A 111 27.45 21.78 65.36
C ALA A 111 28.13 20.73 66.28
N PRO A 112 27.94 20.80 67.60
CA PRO A 112 28.46 19.79 68.52
C PRO A 112 27.91 18.39 68.17
N CYS A 113 28.78 17.39 68.22
CA CYS A 113 28.39 16.00 67.98
C CYS A 113 27.64 15.45 69.21
N ASP A 114 26.31 15.52 69.19
CA ASP A 114 25.47 14.80 70.16
C ASP A 114 25.63 13.29 69.92
N THR A 115 26.27 12.61 70.86
CA THR A 115 26.58 11.16 70.81
C THR A 115 25.36 10.26 71.09
N GLY A 116 24.13 10.78 70.99
CA GLY A 116 22.92 10.11 71.50
C GLY A 116 21.96 9.52 70.47
N SER A 117 22.00 9.94 69.21
CA SER A 117 21.05 9.42 68.20
C SER A 117 21.65 9.48 66.81
N THR A 118 21.74 8.33 66.14
CA THR A 118 22.04 8.24 64.71
C THR A 118 21.01 9.07 63.95
N PRO A 119 21.40 10.19 63.31
CA PRO A 119 20.49 10.97 62.49
C PRO A 119 19.97 10.09 61.36
N SER A 120 18.69 10.24 60.99
CA SER A 120 18.17 9.51 59.83
C SER A 120 18.94 9.94 58.58
N LEU A 121 19.08 9.03 57.61
CA LEU A 121 19.78 9.29 56.34
C LEU A 121 19.23 10.54 55.62
N GLN A 122 17.92 10.82 55.79
CA GLN A 122 17.23 11.99 55.26
C GLN A 122 17.65 13.31 55.94
N ASP A 123 17.96 13.28 57.23
CA ASP A 123 18.37 14.46 58.00
C ASP A 123 19.81 14.88 57.69
N VAL A 124 20.70 13.91 57.45
CA VAL A 124 22.08 14.15 57.00
C VAL A 124 22.09 14.74 55.59
N ALA A 125 21.26 14.20 54.68
CA ALA A 125 21.12 14.69 53.31
C ALA A 125 20.56 16.12 53.24
N ARG A 126 19.54 16.45 54.04
CA ARG A 126 18.97 17.81 54.12
C ARG A 126 19.99 18.83 54.59
N ARG A 127 20.79 18.50 55.61
CA ARG A 127 21.80 19.42 56.15
C ARG A 127 22.94 19.71 55.16
N HIS A 128 23.31 18.74 54.32
CA HIS A 128 24.39 18.94 53.33
C HIS A 128 23.95 19.77 52.12
N LEU A 129 22.70 19.66 51.67
CA LEU A 129 22.20 20.34 50.46
C LEU A 129 21.87 21.81 50.64
N ILE A 130 21.47 22.22 51.85
CA ILE A 130 21.23 23.63 52.19
C ILE A 130 22.53 24.45 52.04
N VAL A 131 23.70 23.79 52.10
CA VAL A 131 25.02 24.44 52.08
C VAL A 131 25.60 24.59 50.66
N THR A 132 25.19 23.80 49.65
CA THR A 132 25.92 23.71 48.37
C THR A 132 25.15 24.03 47.07
N ASN A 133 24.04 24.77 47.09
CA ASN A 133 23.39 25.34 45.89
C ASN A 133 23.34 24.41 44.64
N GLY A 134 22.78 23.21 44.82
CA GLY A 134 22.45 22.30 43.71
C GLY A 134 23.50 21.21 43.48
N LEU A 135 23.06 19.96 43.71
CA LEU A 135 23.78 18.69 43.64
C LEU A 135 24.87 18.48 44.72
N GLY A 136 24.63 17.47 45.56
CA GLY A 136 25.61 16.95 46.51
C GLY A 136 25.63 15.43 46.44
N ALA A 137 26.83 14.86 46.48
CA ALA A 137 27.03 13.42 46.71
C ALA A 137 27.51 13.24 48.15
N ALA A 138 26.86 12.35 48.90
CA ALA A 138 27.28 11.99 50.26
C ALA A 138 27.79 10.54 50.26
N LEU A 139 28.96 10.34 50.86
CA LEU A 139 29.58 9.03 51.04
C LEU A 139 29.33 8.59 52.48
N PHE A 140 28.63 7.48 52.69
CA PHE A 140 28.36 6.94 54.02
C PHE A 140 29.11 5.61 54.20
N GLN A 141 30.01 5.55 55.18
CA GLN A 141 30.64 4.31 55.61
C GLN A 141 29.83 3.72 56.76
N SER A 142 29.24 2.54 56.55
CA SER A 142 28.55 1.81 57.61
C SER A 142 29.55 1.28 58.64
N ALA A 143 29.51 1.81 59.86
CA ALA A 143 30.24 1.25 61.00
C ALA A 143 29.47 0.06 61.57
N VAL A 144 29.71 -1.15 61.05
CA VAL A 144 29.26 -2.40 61.69
C VAL A 144 30.48 -3.26 62.06
N ALA A 145 30.36 -3.85 63.25
CA ALA A 145 31.36 -4.57 64.06
C ALA A 145 32.34 -5.51 63.32
N PRO A 146 33.53 -5.77 63.91
CA PRO A 146 34.57 -6.61 63.31
C PRO A 146 34.14 -8.08 63.23
N GLY A 147 33.75 -8.53 62.04
CA GLY A 147 33.60 -9.94 61.67
C GLY A 147 34.60 -10.34 60.57
N PRO A 148 34.91 -11.63 60.37
CA PRO A 148 36.09 -12.08 59.63
C PRO A 148 35.97 -12.07 58.09
N ALA A 149 34.91 -11.48 57.54
CA ALA A 149 34.78 -11.27 56.09
C ALA A 149 34.63 -9.77 55.84
N GLY A 150 35.76 -9.10 55.64
CA GLY A 150 35.81 -7.67 55.37
C GLY A 150 35.24 -7.35 53.99
N GLY A 151 34.06 -6.74 53.94
CA GLY A 151 33.57 -5.97 52.80
C GLY A 151 33.26 -4.56 53.25
N LYS A 152 34.12 -3.58 52.95
CA LYS A 152 33.81 -2.16 53.13
C LYS A 152 32.80 -1.76 52.04
N GLY A 153 31.52 -1.66 52.38
CA GLY A 153 30.49 -1.09 51.51
C GLY A 153 30.59 0.43 51.44
N GLU A 154 30.82 1.01 50.25
CA GLU A 154 30.66 2.44 50.02
C GLU A 154 29.25 2.71 49.47
N ILE A 155 28.51 3.63 50.10
CA ILE A 155 27.20 4.06 49.61
C ILE A 155 27.38 5.38 48.86
N VAL A 156 26.97 5.43 47.60
CA VAL A 156 26.92 6.65 46.79
C VAL A 156 25.47 7.15 46.75
N LEU A 157 25.19 8.21 47.50
CA LEU A 157 23.93 8.94 47.42
C LEU A 157 24.03 10.01 46.32
N LEU A 158 23.13 9.98 45.35
CA LEU A 158 22.95 11.06 44.38
C LEU A 158 21.59 11.74 44.60
N LEU A 159 21.66 13.05 44.87
CA LEU A 159 20.52 13.91 45.15
C LEU A 159 20.29 14.88 43.99
N GLY A 160 19.10 14.80 43.39
CA GLY A 160 18.63 15.72 42.35
C GLY A 160 17.61 16.70 42.91
N LEU A 161 17.82 18.00 42.65
CA LEU A 161 16.92 19.09 43.03
C LEU A 161 16.15 19.51 41.77
N ARG A 162 14.81 19.41 41.79
CA ARG A 162 13.96 19.90 40.70
C ARG A 162 13.23 21.16 41.17
N LEU A 163 13.54 22.28 40.53
CA LEU A 163 12.85 23.56 40.70
C LEU A 163 11.69 23.63 39.70
N THR A 164 10.45 23.68 40.18
CA THR A 164 9.28 23.93 39.32
C THR A 164 8.79 25.36 39.56
N LYS A 165 8.76 26.17 38.50
CA LYS A 165 8.24 27.53 38.53
C LYS A 165 6.76 27.51 38.18
N THR A 166 5.91 27.84 39.15
CA THR A 166 4.48 28.11 38.92
C THR A 166 4.19 29.49 39.50
N ASP A 167 3.66 30.38 38.66
CA ASP A 167 3.14 31.71 39.00
C ASP A 167 3.92 32.44 40.12
N GLN A 168 5.16 32.83 39.81
CA GLN A 168 6.07 33.61 40.66
C GLN A 168 6.64 32.91 41.92
N THR A 169 6.27 31.67 42.21
CA THR A 169 6.87 30.87 43.29
C THR A 169 7.68 29.68 42.75
N ILE A 170 8.91 29.53 43.25
CA ILE A 170 9.77 28.37 43.00
C ILE A 170 9.39 27.30 44.03
N GLN A 171 8.81 26.19 43.58
CA GLN A 171 8.60 25.01 44.42
C GLN A 171 9.81 24.08 44.29
N GLU A 172 10.47 23.80 45.41
CA GLU A 172 11.60 22.87 45.49
C GLU A 172 11.08 21.45 45.75
N SER A 173 11.40 20.51 44.87
CA SER A 173 11.13 19.09 45.07
C SER A 173 12.43 18.31 45.15
N PHE A 174 12.58 17.51 46.21
CA PHE A 174 13.75 16.69 46.49
C PHE A 174 13.52 15.27 45.97
N VAL A 175 14.48 14.74 45.23
CA VAL A 175 14.46 13.32 44.85
C VAL A 175 15.79 12.68 45.27
N THR A 176 15.68 11.65 46.11
CA THR A 176 16.81 10.85 46.64
C THR A 176 16.79 9.45 46.04
N LYS A 177 17.93 8.95 45.57
CA LYS A 177 18.14 7.51 45.34
C LYS A 177 19.45 7.09 46.00
N GLU A 178 19.37 6.05 46.82
CA GLU A 178 20.51 5.42 47.49
C GLU A 178 21.06 4.30 46.60
N MET A 179 22.38 4.23 46.45
CA MET A 179 23.06 3.09 45.83
C MET A 179 24.21 2.63 46.73
N SER A 180 24.28 1.33 46.99
CA SER A 180 25.39 0.68 47.68
C SER A 180 26.32 0.05 46.64
N PHE A 181 27.62 0.36 46.65
CA PHE A 181 28.57 -0.27 45.71
C PHE A 181 29.94 -0.59 46.33
N ILE A 182 30.54 -1.71 45.88
CA ILE A 182 31.94 -2.09 46.07
C ILE A 182 32.46 -2.66 44.73
N PRO A 183 33.47 -2.06 44.07
CA PRO A 183 34.27 -2.80 43.11
C PRO A 183 35.41 -3.51 43.84
N GLU A 184 35.49 -4.84 43.77
CA GLU A 184 36.80 -5.50 43.85
C GLU A 184 37.56 -5.18 42.56
N THR A 185 38.63 -4.40 42.68
CA THR A 185 39.45 -3.88 41.55
C THR A 185 40.25 -4.96 40.81
N SER A 186 40.05 -6.24 41.12
CA SER A 186 40.76 -7.39 40.52
C SER A 186 39.97 -8.11 39.42
N SER A 187 38.64 -7.92 39.34
CA SER A 187 37.78 -8.54 38.33
C SER A 187 37.62 -7.63 37.11
N LYS A 188 37.83 -8.16 35.90
CA LYS A 188 37.58 -7.46 34.63
C LYS A 188 36.09 -7.28 34.31
N THR A 189 35.20 -7.87 35.09
CA THR A 189 33.74 -7.85 34.89
C THR A 189 33.04 -7.42 36.18
N LEU A 190 32.13 -6.44 36.07
CA LEU A 190 31.30 -5.98 37.18
C LEU A 190 30.33 -7.11 37.61
N PRO A 191 30.10 -7.32 38.92
CA PRO A 191 29.08 -8.25 39.40
C PRO A 191 27.68 -7.88 38.88
N ASP A 192 26.82 -8.87 38.67
CA ASP A 192 25.45 -8.66 38.14
C ASP A 192 24.65 -7.69 39.03
N ASP A 193 24.72 -7.85 40.36
CA ASP A 193 24.05 -6.97 41.33
C ASP A 193 24.47 -5.48 41.20
N THR A 194 25.72 -5.23 40.79
CA THR A 194 26.22 -3.87 40.54
C THR A 194 25.64 -3.30 39.27
N THR A 195 25.59 -4.14 38.23
CA THR A 195 25.01 -3.77 36.94
C THR A 195 23.53 -3.43 37.12
N ASP A 196 22.81 -4.23 37.92
CA ASP A 196 21.41 -4.00 38.26
C ASP A 196 21.20 -2.71 39.08
N ALA A 197 22.06 -2.42 40.05
CA ALA A 197 22.01 -1.16 40.80
C ALA A 197 22.25 0.08 39.91
N LEU A 198 23.21 0.00 38.99
CA LEU A 198 23.45 1.05 37.99
C LEU A 198 22.26 1.21 37.03
N CYS A 199 21.63 0.10 36.63
CA CYS A 199 20.40 0.11 35.84
C CYS A 199 19.23 0.76 36.60
N GLU A 200 19.04 0.43 37.88
CA GLU A 200 18.03 1.07 38.73
C GLU A 200 18.25 2.58 38.84
N PHE A 201 19.50 3.01 38.97
CA PHE A 201 19.84 4.42 39.03
C PHE A 201 19.58 5.14 37.70
N GLY A 202 19.94 4.53 36.58
CA GLY A 202 19.59 5.03 35.26
C GLY A 202 18.07 5.14 35.07
N ALA A 203 17.31 4.15 35.53
CA ALA A 203 15.84 4.16 35.49
C ALA A 203 15.26 5.28 36.36
N TRP A 204 15.86 5.58 37.50
CA TRP A 204 15.48 6.70 38.36
C TRP A 204 15.78 8.07 37.73
N LEU A 205 16.91 8.22 37.03
CA LEU A 205 17.25 9.46 36.29
C LEU A 205 16.34 9.70 35.07
N HIS A 206 15.82 8.64 34.47
CA HIS A 206 15.07 8.67 33.22
C HIS A 206 13.94 9.74 33.18
N PRO A 207 12.99 9.81 34.13
CA PRO A 207 11.92 10.82 34.09
C PRO A 207 12.41 12.27 34.29
N GLN A 208 13.58 12.49 34.88
CA GLN A 208 14.09 13.83 35.19
C GLN A 208 15.01 14.39 34.11
N VAL A 209 15.75 13.51 33.43
CA VAL A 209 16.73 13.89 32.42
C VAL A 209 16.23 13.55 31.02
N VAL A 210 15.78 12.31 30.81
CA VAL A 210 15.36 11.84 29.48
C VAL A 210 14.01 12.44 29.11
N ALA A 211 12.99 12.30 29.96
CA ALA A 211 11.64 12.75 29.64
C ALA A 211 11.52 14.28 29.48
N THR A 212 12.33 15.06 30.20
CA THR A 212 12.38 16.52 30.10
C THR A 212 13.19 17.02 28.91
N SER A 213 14.01 16.17 28.30
CA SER A 213 14.82 16.47 27.12
C SER A 213 14.13 16.05 25.82
N VAL A 214 13.00 15.32 25.89
CA VAL A 214 12.22 14.93 24.71
C VAL A 214 11.58 16.17 24.11
N THR A 215 12.01 16.54 22.90
CA THR A 215 11.32 17.54 22.09
C THR A 215 9.92 17.03 21.73
N PRO A 216 8.83 17.75 22.06
CA PRO A 216 7.49 17.39 21.63
C PRO A 216 7.42 17.21 20.12
N GLN A 217 6.73 16.17 19.64
CA GLN A 217 6.69 15.82 18.21
C GLN A 217 6.27 16.99 17.31
N ALA A 218 5.41 17.90 17.79
CA ALA A 218 4.95 19.06 17.02
C ALA A 218 6.07 20.07 16.73
N LEU A 219 7.11 20.12 17.57
CA LEU A 219 8.22 21.07 17.46
C LEU A 219 9.44 20.50 16.70
N VAL A 220 9.35 19.25 16.23
CA VAL A 220 10.44 18.59 15.49
C VAL A 220 10.39 18.98 14.01
N SER A 221 11.24 19.93 13.61
CA SER A 221 11.43 20.35 12.23
C SER A 221 12.53 19.57 11.50
N THR A 222 12.45 19.52 10.17
CA THR A 222 13.54 19.05 9.31
C THR A 222 14.60 20.14 9.22
N LEU A 223 15.84 19.82 9.55
CA LEU A 223 16.97 20.76 9.58
C LEU A 223 18.08 20.30 8.63
N THR A 224 18.83 21.23 8.07
CA THR A 224 20.13 20.96 7.45
C THR A 224 21.18 20.61 8.52
N PRO A 225 22.33 20.00 8.17
CA PRO A 225 23.38 19.72 9.15
C PRO A 225 23.86 20.95 9.94
N ARG A 226 23.90 22.11 9.28
CA ARG A 226 24.31 23.37 9.93
C ARG A 226 23.23 23.90 10.87
N GLU A 227 21.97 23.84 10.46
CA GLU A 227 20.85 24.25 11.30
C GLU A 227 20.69 23.32 12.51
N PHE A 228 20.95 22.01 12.36
CA PHE A 228 20.96 21.07 13.47
C PHE A 228 22.02 21.43 14.51
N PHE A 229 23.25 21.76 14.07
CA PHE A 229 24.31 22.20 14.97
C PHE A 229 23.90 23.46 15.74
N GLN A 230 23.38 24.48 15.04
CA GLN A 230 22.92 25.71 15.69
C GLN A 230 21.76 25.45 16.66
N HIS A 231 20.77 24.66 16.24
CA HIS A 231 19.64 24.28 17.06
C HIS A 231 20.07 23.59 18.36
N SER A 232 21.10 22.74 18.31
CA SER A 232 21.63 22.06 19.50
C SER A 232 22.35 23.01 20.48
N LEU A 233 22.95 24.09 19.97
CA LEU A 233 23.55 25.15 20.80
C LEU A 233 22.47 25.97 21.52
N ASP A 234 21.43 26.34 20.77
CA ASP A 234 20.34 27.18 21.25
C ASP A 234 19.41 26.41 22.21
N ASN A 235 19.22 25.12 21.99
CA ASN A 235 18.31 24.25 22.75
C ASN A 235 19.09 23.23 23.58
N TYR A 236 19.80 23.72 24.60
CA TYR A 236 20.65 22.89 25.46
C TYR A 236 19.84 22.14 26.52
N THR A 237 19.51 20.89 26.25
CA THR A 237 18.68 20.05 27.14
C THR A 237 19.48 19.45 28.30
N PRO A 238 18.82 19.01 29.40
CA PRO A 238 19.47 18.30 30.50
C PRO A 238 20.23 17.05 30.05
N MET A 239 19.69 16.29 29.10
CA MET A 239 20.35 15.10 28.55
C MET A 239 21.60 15.47 27.74
N LEU A 240 21.53 16.53 26.94
CA LEU A 240 22.70 17.01 26.18
C LEU A 240 23.80 17.53 27.11
N ALA A 241 23.42 18.21 28.19
CA ALA A 241 24.35 18.65 29.22
C ALA A 241 25.03 17.49 29.95
N LEU A 242 24.25 16.47 30.35
CA LEU A 242 24.76 15.27 31.01
C LEU A 242 25.73 14.51 30.09
N LEU A 243 25.35 14.29 28.83
CA LEU A 243 26.20 13.60 27.86
C LEU A 243 27.48 14.39 27.57
N PHE A 244 27.41 15.72 27.52
CA PHE A 244 28.59 16.56 27.30
C PHE A 244 29.57 16.47 28.48
N GLY A 245 29.06 16.54 29.72
CA GLY A 245 29.89 16.38 30.90
C GLY A 245 30.53 14.98 30.98
N MET A 246 29.75 13.94 30.67
CA MET A 246 30.25 12.55 30.63
C MET A 246 31.28 12.31 29.51
N SER A 247 31.07 12.90 28.33
CA SER A 247 31.93 12.65 27.16
C SER A 247 33.22 13.46 27.19
N THR A 248 33.22 14.64 27.82
CA THR A 248 34.35 15.57 27.80
C THR A 248 35.06 15.74 29.15
N GLY A 249 34.42 15.35 30.25
CA GLY A 249 34.89 15.65 31.61
C GLY A 249 34.77 17.12 32.01
N ASN A 250 34.20 17.98 31.16
CA ASN A 250 34.06 19.41 31.42
C ASN A 250 32.71 19.74 32.05
N SER A 251 32.72 20.62 33.05
CA SER A 251 31.51 21.10 33.72
C SER A 251 30.77 22.20 32.95
N ARG A 252 31.39 22.79 31.92
CA ARG A 252 30.82 23.87 31.10
C ARG A 252 31.21 23.72 29.64
N ARG A 253 30.30 24.12 28.74
CA ARG A 253 30.56 24.22 27.30
C ARG A 253 31.26 25.54 26.98
N ASP A 254 32.42 25.46 26.32
CA ASP A 254 33.16 26.64 25.84
C ASP A 254 32.57 27.05 24.48
N LEU A 255 31.56 27.92 24.50
CA LEU A 255 30.82 28.32 23.30
C LEU A 255 31.69 29.05 22.28
N GLU A 256 32.71 29.79 22.73
CA GLU A 256 33.64 30.48 21.84
C GLU A 256 34.47 29.47 21.05
N LYS A 257 35.03 28.46 21.71
CA LYS A 257 35.76 27.39 21.02
C LYS A 257 34.84 26.50 20.17
N ILE A 258 33.62 26.21 20.63
CA ILE A 258 32.67 25.38 19.87
C ILE A 258 32.18 26.11 18.61
N THR A 259 32.00 27.42 18.64
CA THR A 259 31.51 28.16 17.45
C THR A 259 32.65 28.63 16.53
N CYS A 260 33.88 28.69 17.03
CA CYS A 260 35.05 29.11 16.27
C CYS A 260 35.56 28.03 15.30
N LYS A 261 35.80 28.41 14.04
CA LYS A 261 36.24 27.50 12.96
C LYS A 261 37.62 26.89 13.19
N ASP A 262 38.45 27.53 14.01
CA ASP A 262 39.84 27.11 14.25
C ASP A 262 39.93 25.96 15.28
N TYR A 263 38.84 25.64 15.97
CA TYR A 263 38.77 24.61 17.00
C TYR A 263 37.88 23.42 16.58
N GLN A 264 38.19 22.81 15.44
CA GLN A 264 37.40 21.70 14.86
C GLN A 264 37.22 20.50 15.81
N ASP A 265 38.18 20.23 16.69
CA ASP A 265 38.06 19.14 17.66
C ASP A 265 36.93 19.41 18.67
N HIS A 266 36.77 20.66 19.12
CA HIS A 266 35.71 21.04 20.05
C HIS A 266 34.33 20.99 19.37
N GLN A 267 34.27 21.40 18.09
CA GLN A 267 33.07 21.25 17.26
C GLN A 267 32.68 19.79 17.08
N SER A 268 33.64 18.94 16.74
CA SER A 268 33.41 17.52 16.46
C SER A 268 32.93 16.78 17.71
N VAL A 269 33.54 17.04 18.87
CA VAL A 269 33.15 16.46 20.15
C VAL A 269 31.75 16.92 20.57
N TYR A 270 31.45 18.22 20.42
CA TYR A 270 30.12 18.73 20.74
C TYR A 270 29.05 18.16 19.83
N LEU A 271 29.30 18.13 18.51
CA LEU A 271 28.36 17.57 17.53
C LEU A 271 28.14 16.07 17.76
N ALA A 272 29.20 15.30 18.06
CA ALA A 272 29.06 13.88 18.42
C ALA A 272 28.16 13.69 19.65
N THR A 273 28.27 14.59 20.63
CA THR A 273 27.42 14.59 21.82
C THR A 273 25.97 14.95 21.47
N ALA A 274 25.74 15.94 20.60
CA ALA A 274 24.41 16.31 20.11
C ALA A 274 23.75 15.19 19.30
N VAL A 275 24.52 14.44 18.51
CA VAL A 275 24.03 13.26 17.80
C VAL A 275 23.68 12.13 18.77
N ALA A 276 24.55 11.84 19.73
CA ALA A 276 24.31 10.82 20.75
C ALA A 276 23.04 11.12 21.56
N HIS A 277 22.80 12.40 21.87
CA HIS A 277 21.56 12.88 22.48
C HIS A 277 20.32 12.45 21.70
N ASP A 278 20.22 12.80 20.42
CA ASP A 278 19.04 12.46 19.59
C ASP A 278 18.88 10.95 19.40
N VAL A 279 19.99 10.20 19.30
CA VAL A 279 19.95 8.73 19.19
C VAL A 279 19.42 8.09 20.48
N LEU A 280 19.87 8.57 21.64
CA LEU A 280 19.39 8.05 22.93
C LEU A 280 17.92 8.40 23.18
N LEU A 281 17.49 9.63 22.85
CA LEU A 281 16.06 9.99 22.94
C LEU A 281 15.19 9.18 21.97
N ARG A 282 15.74 8.74 20.84
CA ARG A 282 15.04 7.85 19.90
C ARG A 282 14.79 6.45 20.47
N CYS A 283 15.50 6.04 21.52
CA CYS A 283 15.21 4.79 22.24
C CYS A 283 13.92 4.89 23.05
N SER A 284 13.62 6.05 23.62
CA SER A 284 12.44 6.30 24.47
C SER A 284 11.24 6.87 23.72
N THR A 285 11.43 7.46 22.53
CA THR A 285 10.35 8.06 21.72
C THR A 285 9.89 7.15 20.57
N ARG A 286 8.61 7.26 20.19
CA ARG A 286 8.05 6.53 19.02
C ARG A 286 8.26 7.27 17.68
N TYR A 287 8.51 8.58 17.70
CA TYR A 287 8.69 9.42 16.51
C TYR A 287 10.16 9.86 16.26
N PRO A 288 10.56 10.12 15.01
CA PRO A 288 11.91 10.59 14.66
C PRO A 288 12.20 12.00 15.20
N LEU A 289 13.46 12.28 15.53
CA LEU A 289 13.96 13.59 15.96
C LEU A 289 14.78 14.25 14.84
N HIS A 290 15.34 15.43 15.12
CA HIS A 290 16.00 16.28 14.13
C HIS A 290 17.15 15.57 13.42
N PHE A 291 18.01 14.87 14.17
CA PHE A 291 19.14 14.14 13.58
C PHE A 291 18.72 13.06 12.58
N GLN A 292 17.67 12.28 12.88
CA GLN A 292 17.20 11.24 11.97
C GLN A 292 16.61 11.84 10.68
N HIS A 293 16.04 13.05 10.76
CA HIS A 293 15.60 13.81 9.58
C HIS A 293 16.79 14.25 8.73
N VAL A 294 17.81 14.85 9.35
CA VAL A 294 19.05 15.28 8.67
C VAL A 294 19.72 14.11 7.93
N ILE A 295 19.91 12.97 8.63
CA ILE A 295 20.51 11.78 8.03
C ILE A 295 19.65 11.23 6.90
N HIS A 296 18.33 11.20 7.07
CA HIS A 296 17.45 10.70 6.02
C HIS A 296 17.59 11.50 4.72
N GLU A 297 17.59 12.84 4.78
CA GLU A 297 17.77 13.69 3.59
C GLU A 297 19.15 13.50 2.93
N LEU A 298 20.20 13.33 3.74
CA LEU A 298 21.54 13.00 3.23
C LEU A 298 21.54 11.64 2.51
N LEU A 299 20.89 10.62 3.06
CA LEU A 299 20.77 9.31 2.40
C LEU A 299 19.89 9.38 1.14
N GLU A 300 18.88 10.24 1.11
CA GLU A 300 18.06 10.48 -0.08
C GLU A 300 18.86 11.12 -1.21
N SER A 301 19.58 12.20 -0.92
CA SER A 301 20.40 12.93 -1.89
C SER A 301 21.56 12.10 -2.45
N GLN A 302 22.17 11.24 -1.63
CA GLN A 302 23.28 10.36 -2.02
C GLN A 302 22.83 9.11 -2.79
N GLN A 303 21.51 8.90 -3.00
CA GLN A 303 20.96 7.74 -3.72
C GLN A 303 21.46 6.38 -3.22
N VAL A 304 21.69 6.26 -1.90
CA VAL A 304 22.16 5.01 -1.30
C VAL A 304 21.16 3.87 -1.48
N SER A 305 21.65 2.63 -1.48
CA SER A 305 20.80 1.44 -1.66
C SER A 305 19.70 1.32 -0.58
N ASN A 306 18.56 0.74 -0.94
CA ASN A 306 17.45 0.51 0.00
C ASN A 306 17.85 -0.32 1.22
N HIS A 307 18.77 -1.29 1.06
CA HIS A 307 19.27 -2.08 2.20
C HIS A 307 20.02 -1.21 3.21
N PHE A 308 20.78 -0.23 2.72
CA PHE A 308 21.51 0.69 3.57
C PHE A 308 20.55 1.60 4.33
N ARG A 309 19.48 2.06 3.67
CA ARG A 309 18.40 2.83 4.33
C ARG A 309 17.65 2.00 5.37
N GLU A 310 17.30 0.76 5.03
CA GLU A 310 16.65 -0.19 5.95
C GLU A 310 17.51 -0.49 7.17
N LEU A 311 18.83 -0.66 6.99
CA LEU A 311 19.77 -0.84 8.09
C LEU A 311 19.81 0.38 9.01
N PHE A 312 19.97 1.58 8.45
CA PHE A 312 19.99 2.82 9.23
C PHE A 312 18.66 3.07 9.93
N SER A 313 17.55 2.73 9.30
CA SER A 313 16.22 2.82 9.92
C SER A 313 16.02 1.80 11.03
N ALA A 314 16.47 0.55 10.85
CA ALA A 314 16.44 -0.49 11.88
C ALA A 314 17.29 -0.10 13.09
N MET A 315 18.41 0.59 12.86
CA MET A 315 19.25 1.20 13.89
C MET A 315 18.65 2.50 14.47
N ARG A 316 17.47 2.93 14.02
CA ARG A 316 16.79 4.19 14.39
C ARG A 316 17.62 5.45 14.11
N LEU A 317 18.55 5.39 13.16
CA LEU A 317 19.39 6.51 12.71
C LEU A 317 18.79 7.29 11.54
N SER A 318 17.80 6.72 10.85
CA SER A 318 17.07 7.37 9.76
C SER A 318 15.58 6.99 9.78
N LEU A 319 14.77 7.70 8.98
CA LEU A 319 13.35 7.38 8.84
C LEU A 319 13.15 6.01 8.21
N GLY A 320 12.11 5.31 8.67
CA GLY A 320 11.64 4.08 8.03
C GLY A 320 11.01 4.35 6.67
N ARG A 321 11.12 3.35 5.79
CA ARG A 321 10.56 3.41 4.43
C ARG A 321 9.07 3.76 4.43
N CYS A 322 8.30 3.15 5.33
CA CYS A 322 6.88 3.48 5.48
C CYS A 322 6.66 4.95 5.84
N THR A 323 7.52 5.57 6.65
CA THR A 323 7.41 6.99 7.02
C THR A 323 7.78 7.92 5.87
N SER A 324 8.83 7.60 5.10
CA SER A 324 9.21 8.37 3.91
C SER A 324 8.16 8.27 2.80
N ASP A 325 7.65 7.06 2.57
CA ASP A 325 6.60 6.82 1.57
C ASP A 325 5.32 7.56 1.94
N LYS A 326 4.94 7.61 3.23
CA LYS A 326 3.82 8.43 3.73
C LYS A 326 4.03 9.93 3.49
N LYS A 327 5.19 10.48 3.85
CA LYS A 327 5.50 11.91 3.62
C LYS A 327 5.40 12.26 2.13
N ARG A 328 5.97 11.40 1.28
CA ARG A 328 5.90 11.54 -0.18
C ARG A 328 4.45 11.43 -0.69
N CYS A 329 3.68 10.44 -0.22
CA CYS A 329 2.27 10.29 -0.57
C CYS A 329 1.46 11.52 -0.15
N LYS A 330 1.69 12.07 1.06
CA LYS A 330 1.03 13.30 1.53
C LYS A 330 1.36 14.49 0.62
N ALA A 331 2.64 14.67 0.26
CA ALA A 331 3.07 15.73 -0.65
C ALA A 331 2.42 15.58 -2.04
N ILE A 332 2.34 14.37 -2.58
CA ILE A 332 1.67 14.09 -3.86
C ILE A 332 0.17 14.41 -3.76
N VAL A 333 -0.52 14.00 -2.70
CA VAL A 333 -1.95 14.29 -2.51
C VAL A 333 -2.17 15.81 -2.43
N GLN A 334 -1.38 16.53 -1.65
CA GLN A 334 -1.48 17.99 -1.53
C GLN A 334 -1.22 18.68 -2.88
N TYR A 335 -0.23 18.21 -3.64
CA TYR A 335 0.05 18.69 -4.99
C TYR A 335 -1.15 18.51 -5.93
N LEU A 336 -1.69 17.28 -6.01
CA LEU A 336 -2.85 16.99 -6.86
C LEU A 336 -4.10 17.78 -6.43
N LEU A 337 -4.31 17.99 -5.11
CA LEU A 337 -5.43 18.77 -4.58
C LEU A 337 -5.32 20.27 -4.85
N HIS A 338 -4.10 20.82 -4.89
CA HIS A 338 -3.91 22.24 -5.16
C HIS A 338 -4.37 22.61 -6.57
N GLU A 339 -4.09 21.75 -7.54
CA GLU A 339 -4.35 22.02 -8.96
C GLU A 339 -5.80 21.75 -9.41
N ILE A 340 -6.57 20.94 -8.67
CA ILE A 340 -7.93 20.58 -9.06
C ILE A 340 -8.96 21.70 -8.79
N LYS A 341 -9.70 22.09 -9.84
CA LYS A 341 -10.76 23.12 -9.79
C LYS A 341 -12.16 22.50 -9.80
N VAL A 342 -12.79 22.48 -8.63
CA VAL A 342 -14.14 21.93 -8.39
C VAL A 342 -15.13 23.01 -7.94
N ARG A 343 -16.42 22.77 -8.11
CA ARG A 343 -17.54 23.64 -7.69
C ARG A 343 -18.48 22.91 -6.74
N ALA A 344 -19.34 23.64 -6.02
CA ALA A 344 -20.22 23.13 -4.96
C ALA A 344 -21.09 21.90 -5.31
N TYR A 345 -21.43 21.70 -6.58
CA TYR A 345 -22.33 20.63 -7.03
C TYR A 345 -21.64 19.55 -7.88
N ASP A 346 -20.33 19.65 -8.07
CA ASP A 346 -19.61 18.74 -8.94
C ASP A 346 -19.46 17.34 -8.32
N ILE A 347 -19.34 16.32 -9.16
CA ILE A 347 -18.89 14.98 -8.75
C ILE A 347 -17.53 14.72 -9.40
N CYS A 348 -16.55 14.25 -8.62
CA CYS A 348 -15.25 13.86 -9.16
C CYS A 348 -15.14 12.33 -9.23
N LEU A 349 -14.73 11.83 -10.39
CA LEU A 349 -14.40 10.44 -10.64
C LEU A 349 -12.90 10.35 -10.90
N VAL A 350 -12.20 9.44 -10.23
CA VAL A 350 -10.75 9.27 -10.38
C VAL A 350 -10.47 7.93 -11.06
N MET A 351 -9.64 7.96 -12.09
CA MET A 351 -9.11 6.74 -12.72
C MET A 351 -7.60 6.72 -12.60
N GLY A 352 -7.03 5.52 -12.45
CA GLY A 352 -5.59 5.35 -12.31
C GLY A 352 -5.10 4.13 -13.06
N ASP A 353 -3.87 4.20 -13.58
CA ASP A 353 -3.18 3.04 -14.14
C ASP A 353 -1.64 3.22 -14.10
N ASN A 354 -0.92 2.10 -14.11
CA ASN A 354 0.53 2.01 -13.96
C ASN A 354 1.26 2.27 -15.30
N LEU A 355 2.30 3.07 -15.22
CA LEU A 355 3.16 3.48 -16.33
C LEU A 355 4.63 3.13 -16.01
N GLY A 356 5.02 1.90 -16.34
CA GLY A 356 6.37 1.38 -16.09
C GLY A 356 7.38 1.66 -17.20
N PHE A 357 8.62 2.01 -16.81
CA PHE A 357 9.75 2.23 -17.71
C PHE A 357 10.96 1.39 -17.31
N MET A 358 11.54 0.67 -18.27
CA MET A 358 12.69 -0.19 -18.04
C MET A 358 13.98 0.63 -17.86
N VAL A 359 14.79 0.30 -16.85
CA VAL A 359 16.13 0.89 -16.67
C VAL A 359 17.16 0.10 -17.48
N LYS A 360 17.97 0.78 -18.30
CA LYS A 360 19.06 0.12 -19.07
C LYS A 360 20.32 -0.03 -18.21
N GLY A 361 20.98 -1.18 -18.31
CA GLY A 361 22.29 -1.43 -17.67
C GLY A 361 22.23 -2.09 -16.30
N SER A 362 21.04 -2.42 -15.79
CA SER A 362 20.79 -3.22 -14.58
C SER A 362 19.99 -4.48 -14.92
N ASP A 363 19.85 -5.41 -13.97
CA ASP A 363 18.78 -6.44 -14.00
C ASP A 363 17.41 -5.78 -14.29
N PRO A 364 16.42 -6.51 -14.86
CA PRO A 364 15.14 -5.95 -15.30
C PRO A 364 14.38 -5.29 -14.15
N PHE A 365 14.62 -3.99 -14.00
CA PHE A 365 14.01 -3.12 -13.00
C PHE A 365 13.19 -2.05 -13.73
N TYR A 366 11.96 -1.85 -13.27
CA TYR A 366 11.06 -0.85 -13.81
C TYR A 366 10.93 0.31 -12.83
N VAL A 367 11.10 1.54 -13.33
CA VAL A 367 10.64 2.73 -12.62
C VAL A 367 9.16 2.88 -12.93
N GLN A 368 8.32 2.81 -11.90
CA GLN A 368 6.88 2.94 -12.03
C GLN A 368 6.45 4.39 -11.82
N PHE A 369 5.49 4.79 -12.64
CA PHE A 369 4.70 6.00 -12.48
C PHE A 369 3.24 5.59 -12.45
N VAL A 370 2.39 6.44 -11.87
CA VAL A 370 0.94 6.31 -11.95
C VAL A 370 0.42 7.48 -12.77
N LEU A 371 -0.37 7.16 -13.78
CA LEU A 371 -1.15 8.13 -14.52
C LEU A 371 -2.52 8.22 -13.84
N PHE A 372 -2.98 9.43 -13.55
CA PHE A 372 -4.29 9.73 -13.01
C PHE A 372 -5.13 10.47 -14.04
N GLN A 373 -6.41 10.14 -14.08
CA GLN A 373 -7.40 10.88 -14.81
C GLN A 373 -8.50 11.31 -13.84
N ASP A 374 -8.58 12.62 -13.56
CA ASP A 374 -9.71 13.17 -12.82
C ASP A 374 -10.77 13.63 -13.80
N MET A 375 -12.01 13.25 -13.53
CA MET A 375 -13.14 13.56 -14.39
C MET A 375 -14.20 14.25 -13.54
N ILE A 376 -14.60 15.44 -13.95
CA ILE A 376 -15.54 16.26 -13.20
C ILE A 376 -16.89 16.24 -13.92
N VAL A 377 -17.91 15.69 -13.27
CA VAL A 377 -19.29 15.76 -13.74
C VAL A 377 -19.89 17.04 -13.19
N ARG A 378 -20.16 17.99 -14.08
CA ARG A 378 -20.60 19.34 -13.70
C ARG A 378 -22.09 19.37 -13.39
N LYS A 379 -22.49 20.37 -12.59
CA LYS A 379 -23.90 20.66 -12.26
C LYS A 379 -24.86 20.58 -13.45
N LYS A 380 -24.48 21.11 -14.62
CA LYS A 380 -25.32 21.08 -15.83
C LYS A 380 -25.67 19.65 -16.25
N GLN A 381 -24.67 18.77 -16.33
CA GLN A 381 -24.87 17.36 -16.67
C GLN A 381 -25.71 16.66 -15.60
N LEU A 382 -25.47 16.95 -14.32
CA LEU A 382 -26.24 16.38 -13.22
C LEU A 382 -27.72 16.80 -13.25
N ILE A 383 -28.03 18.00 -13.75
CA ILE A 383 -29.41 18.44 -14.00
C ILE A 383 -30.01 17.66 -15.18
N GLU A 384 -29.27 17.52 -16.29
CA GLU A 384 -29.71 16.73 -17.46
C GLU A 384 -29.98 15.26 -17.10
N TYR A 385 -29.21 14.70 -16.18
CA TYR A 385 -29.40 13.34 -15.68
C TYR A 385 -30.51 13.22 -14.62
N GLY A 386 -31.14 14.33 -14.23
CA GLY A 386 -32.17 14.36 -13.19
C GLY A 386 -31.63 14.11 -11.78
N ILE A 387 -30.32 14.18 -11.56
CA ILE A 387 -29.70 14.00 -10.23
C ILE A 387 -29.85 15.27 -9.39
N ILE A 388 -29.76 16.43 -10.03
CA ILE A 388 -30.01 17.75 -9.42
C ILE A 388 -31.28 18.34 -10.04
N GLY A 389 -32.20 18.81 -9.21
CA GLY A 389 -33.47 19.38 -9.68
C GLY A 389 -34.36 19.75 -8.51
N SER A 390 -35.63 20.06 -8.80
CA SER A 390 -36.64 20.21 -7.76
C SER A 390 -36.76 18.90 -6.95
N ILE A 391 -37.12 19.00 -5.66
CA ILE A 391 -37.21 17.82 -4.77
C ILE A 391 -38.17 16.76 -5.34
N THR A 392 -39.21 17.19 -6.06
CA THR A 392 -40.22 16.31 -6.67
C THR A 392 -39.80 15.67 -7.99
N GLU A 393 -38.85 16.26 -8.71
CA GLU A 393 -38.44 15.79 -10.05
C GLU A 393 -37.08 15.08 -10.04
N ARG A 394 -36.24 15.32 -9.03
CA ARG A 394 -34.92 14.71 -8.95
C ARG A 394 -34.98 13.22 -8.58
N LEU A 395 -34.04 12.45 -9.11
CA LEU A 395 -33.82 11.06 -8.74
C LEU A 395 -33.43 10.96 -7.25
N SER A 396 -33.96 9.94 -6.57
CA SER A 396 -33.60 9.69 -5.18
C SER A 396 -32.11 9.35 -5.06
N CYS A 397 -31.47 9.97 -4.07
CA CYS A 397 -30.11 9.65 -3.63
C CYS A 397 -30.07 8.57 -2.54
N GLU A 398 -31.22 8.13 -2.04
CA GLU A 398 -31.28 7.07 -1.03
C GLU A 398 -31.06 5.69 -1.67
N PRO A 399 -30.28 4.81 -1.02
CA PRO A 399 -30.13 3.42 -1.44
C PRO A 399 -31.50 2.77 -1.65
N SER A 400 -31.63 2.00 -2.73
CA SER A 400 -32.88 1.32 -3.04
C SER A 400 -33.17 0.15 -2.11
N LYS A 401 -32.12 -0.43 -1.52
CA LYS A 401 -32.16 -1.51 -0.53
C LYS A 401 -31.06 -1.30 0.51
N ASP A 402 -31.27 -1.83 1.71
CA ASP A 402 -30.27 -1.91 2.77
C ASP A 402 -29.73 -3.34 2.80
N TRP A 403 -28.44 -3.52 2.49
CA TRP A 403 -27.82 -4.85 2.42
C TRP A 403 -27.78 -5.52 3.79
N PHE A 404 -27.45 -4.77 4.85
CA PHE A 404 -27.38 -5.33 6.19
C PHE A 404 -28.74 -5.76 6.67
N LYS A 405 -29.79 -4.97 6.39
CA LYS A 405 -31.16 -5.40 6.68
C LYS A 405 -31.54 -6.67 5.93
N LEU A 406 -31.20 -6.78 4.63
CA LEU A 406 -31.46 -8.00 3.85
C LEU A 406 -30.77 -9.23 4.44
N VAL A 407 -29.56 -9.05 4.99
CA VAL A 407 -28.78 -10.11 5.64
C VAL A 407 -29.36 -10.46 7.02
N GLU A 408 -29.77 -9.46 7.81
CA GLU A 408 -30.42 -9.63 9.11
C GLU A 408 -31.78 -10.34 8.98
N ASP A 409 -32.51 -10.08 7.90
CA ASP A 409 -33.79 -10.73 7.59
C ASP A 409 -33.63 -12.21 7.15
N CYS A 410 -32.41 -12.74 7.03
CA CYS A 410 -32.13 -14.15 6.71
C CYS A 410 -31.80 -14.96 7.98
N ASP A 411 -32.79 -15.69 8.50
CA ASP A 411 -32.65 -16.50 9.71
C ASP A 411 -32.18 -17.94 9.39
N ALA A 412 -32.50 -18.45 8.20
CA ALA A 412 -32.17 -19.81 7.77
C ALA A 412 -31.11 -19.85 6.66
N GLU A 413 -30.32 -20.93 6.59
CA GLU A 413 -29.29 -21.10 5.56
C GLU A 413 -29.89 -21.11 4.14
N ASP A 414 -31.09 -21.65 3.96
CA ASP A 414 -31.80 -21.64 2.68
C ASP A 414 -32.14 -20.22 2.21
N GLU A 415 -32.51 -19.32 3.12
CA GLU A 415 -32.78 -17.90 2.82
C GLU A 415 -31.48 -17.17 2.44
N MET A 416 -30.37 -17.47 3.12
CA MET A 416 -29.05 -16.95 2.76
C MET A 416 -28.64 -17.41 1.35
N ILE A 417 -28.87 -18.68 1.03
CA ILE A 417 -28.60 -19.25 -0.30
C ILE A 417 -29.48 -18.56 -1.35
N GLU A 418 -30.75 -18.30 -1.05
CA GLU A 418 -31.68 -17.62 -1.96
C GLU A 418 -31.28 -16.16 -2.21
N LEU A 419 -30.90 -15.42 -1.15
CA LEU A 419 -30.38 -14.06 -1.26
C LEU A 419 -29.08 -14.01 -2.08
N ALA A 420 -28.17 -14.95 -1.83
CA ALA A 420 -26.94 -15.08 -2.61
C ALA A 420 -27.26 -15.40 -4.09
N ARG A 421 -28.16 -16.36 -4.35
CA ARG A 421 -28.58 -16.75 -5.70
C ARG A 421 -29.21 -15.59 -6.47
N ASP A 422 -30.09 -14.79 -5.85
CA ASP A 422 -30.69 -13.60 -6.46
C ASP A 422 -29.65 -12.50 -6.75
N THR A 423 -28.55 -12.47 -6.01
CA THR A 423 -27.52 -11.43 -6.15
C THR A 423 -26.46 -11.80 -7.19
N VAL A 424 -25.86 -12.98 -7.06
CA VAL A 424 -24.70 -13.41 -7.87
C VAL A 424 -25.01 -14.50 -8.89
N GLY A 425 -26.14 -15.20 -8.76
CA GLY A 425 -26.57 -16.22 -9.71
C GLY A 425 -27.20 -15.62 -10.97
N SER A 426 -27.26 -16.40 -12.05
CA SER A 426 -27.95 -15.97 -13.28
C SER A 426 -29.47 -15.93 -13.07
N ASN A 427 -30.09 -14.85 -13.56
CA ASN A 427 -31.54 -14.69 -13.59
C ASN A 427 -32.11 -14.82 -15.02
N LYS A 428 -33.43 -14.79 -15.16
CA LYS A 428 -34.13 -14.91 -16.45
C LYS A 428 -33.62 -13.92 -17.52
N LYS A 429 -33.32 -12.67 -17.15
CA LYS A 429 -32.82 -11.67 -18.12
C LYS A 429 -31.41 -11.99 -18.60
N ASP A 430 -30.59 -12.62 -17.75
CA ASP A 430 -29.25 -13.06 -18.14
C ASP A 430 -29.35 -14.23 -19.14
N GLU A 431 -30.27 -15.16 -18.89
CA GLU A 431 -30.60 -16.30 -19.76
C GLU A 431 -31.19 -15.83 -21.11
N GLU A 432 -32.09 -14.85 -21.10
CA GLU A 432 -32.63 -14.19 -22.30
C GLU A 432 -31.51 -13.57 -23.16
N ARG A 433 -30.56 -12.83 -22.55
CA ARG A 433 -29.44 -12.21 -23.27
C ARG A 433 -28.49 -13.22 -23.88
N LEU A 434 -28.21 -14.32 -23.16
CA LEU A 434 -27.41 -15.43 -23.70
C LEU A 434 -28.12 -16.11 -24.87
N ALA A 435 -29.45 -16.28 -24.76
CA ALA A 435 -30.29 -16.83 -25.82
C ALA A 435 -30.29 -15.93 -27.06
N GLU A 436 -30.51 -14.62 -26.89
CA GLU A 436 -30.45 -13.65 -27.99
C GLU A 436 -29.08 -13.67 -28.67
N SER A 437 -27.98 -13.63 -27.90
CA SER A 437 -26.62 -13.62 -28.47
C SER A 437 -26.35 -14.86 -29.28
N THR A 438 -26.72 -16.03 -28.75
CA THR A 438 -26.54 -17.32 -29.42
C THR A 438 -27.40 -17.41 -30.68
N MET A 439 -28.70 -17.11 -30.60
CA MET A 439 -29.61 -17.22 -31.74
C MET A 439 -29.21 -16.27 -32.87
N GLU A 440 -28.80 -15.04 -32.53
CA GLU A 440 -28.36 -14.08 -33.56
C GLU A 440 -27.02 -14.49 -34.18
N SER A 441 -26.10 -15.12 -33.43
CA SER A 441 -24.88 -15.70 -34.01
C SER A 441 -25.17 -16.90 -34.92
N ILE A 442 -26.17 -17.74 -34.60
CA ILE A 442 -26.60 -18.84 -35.49
C ILE A 442 -27.27 -18.28 -36.74
N HIS A 443 -28.16 -17.29 -36.58
CA HIS A 443 -28.81 -16.62 -37.72
C HIS A 443 -27.78 -15.98 -38.66
N ALA A 444 -26.77 -15.32 -38.11
CA ALA A 444 -25.62 -14.81 -38.85
C ALA A 444 -24.87 -15.90 -39.65
N ALA A 445 -24.67 -17.07 -39.06
CA ALA A 445 -24.02 -18.18 -39.72
C ALA A 445 -24.84 -18.72 -40.91
N ILE A 446 -26.16 -18.79 -40.77
CA ILE A 446 -27.08 -19.15 -41.86
C ILE A 446 -26.95 -18.13 -43.00
N GLU A 447 -27.03 -16.82 -42.71
CA GLU A 447 -26.87 -15.76 -43.71
C GLU A 447 -25.54 -15.86 -44.48
N ILE A 448 -24.42 -16.16 -43.79
CA ILE A 448 -23.10 -16.32 -44.41
C ILE A 448 -23.10 -17.48 -45.42
N ILE A 449 -23.68 -18.62 -45.04
CA ILE A 449 -23.72 -19.80 -45.90
C ILE A 449 -24.62 -19.54 -47.11
N GLU A 450 -25.81 -19.02 -46.88
CA GLU A 450 -26.80 -18.80 -47.94
C GLU A 450 -26.37 -17.73 -48.94
N SER A 451 -25.69 -16.69 -48.46
CA SER A 451 -25.15 -15.62 -49.31
C SER A 451 -23.84 -16.01 -50.00
N GLY A 452 -23.30 -17.20 -49.73
CA GLY A 452 -22.02 -17.66 -50.27
C GLY A 452 -20.83 -16.80 -49.84
N TRP A 453 -20.90 -16.19 -48.64
CA TRP A 453 -19.86 -15.29 -48.13
C TRP A 453 -18.67 -16.01 -47.52
N LEU A 454 -18.74 -17.33 -47.35
CA LEU A 454 -17.67 -18.16 -46.80
C LEU A 454 -16.53 -18.41 -47.81
N GLN A 455 -16.04 -17.35 -48.44
CA GLN A 455 -15.00 -17.41 -49.48
C GLN A 455 -14.10 -16.18 -49.39
N GLN A 456 -12.82 -16.34 -49.75
CA GLN A 456 -11.88 -15.23 -49.79
C GLN A 456 -12.39 -14.10 -50.71
N GLY A 457 -12.22 -12.84 -50.26
CA GLY A 457 -12.57 -11.66 -51.03
C GLY A 457 -14.05 -11.25 -50.94
N LYS A 458 -14.89 -12.05 -50.27
CA LYS A 458 -16.27 -11.65 -49.96
C LYS A 458 -16.31 -10.72 -48.74
N ASP A 459 -17.28 -9.83 -48.70
CA ASP A 459 -17.54 -8.96 -47.56
C ASP A 459 -18.58 -9.62 -46.64
N VAL A 460 -18.18 -9.92 -45.41
CA VAL A 460 -19.07 -10.44 -44.36
C VAL A 460 -19.40 -9.33 -43.36
N PRO A 461 -20.65 -9.23 -42.88
CA PRO A 461 -20.99 -8.37 -41.75
C PRO A 461 -20.15 -8.68 -40.51
N ARG A 462 -19.92 -7.66 -39.68
CA ARG A 462 -19.23 -7.79 -38.39
C ARG A 462 -20.22 -8.24 -37.32
N PHE A 463 -20.68 -9.49 -37.43
CA PHE A 463 -21.69 -10.12 -36.55
C PHE A 463 -21.33 -10.13 -35.06
N HIS A 464 -20.08 -9.82 -34.75
CA HIS A 464 -19.57 -9.71 -33.40
C HIS A 464 -19.95 -8.40 -32.68
N ASN A 465 -20.51 -7.42 -33.37
CA ASN A 465 -20.88 -6.13 -32.77
C ASN A 465 -22.31 -6.06 -32.24
N PHE A 466 -23.09 -7.13 -32.31
CA PHE A 466 -24.47 -7.17 -31.84
C PHE A 466 -24.81 -8.52 -31.22
N ILE A 467 -25.72 -8.52 -30.24
CA ILE A 467 -26.17 -9.71 -29.51
C ILE A 467 -27.65 -10.02 -29.74
N SER A 468 -28.36 -9.20 -30.50
CA SER A 468 -29.79 -9.38 -30.77
C SER A 468 -30.16 -8.69 -32.07
N HIS A 469 -31.31 -9.03 -32.63
CA HIS A 469 -31.81 -8.35 -33.83
C HIS A 469 -31.92 -6.84 -33.64
N ARG A 470 -32.39 -6.40 -32.47
CA ARG A 470 -32.47 -4.98 -32.12
C ARG A 470 -31.10 -4.31 -32.11
N THR A 471 -30.13 -4.89 -31.41
CA THR A 471 -28.77 -4.30 -31.35
C THR A 471 -28.07 -4.36 -32.70
N ARG A 472 -28.44 -5.30 -33.58
CA ARG A 472 -28.00 -5.33 -34.97
C ARG A 472 -28.58 -4.18 -35.77
N GLN A 473 -29.90 -3.93 -35.70
CA GLN A 473 -30.54 -2.79 -36.34
C GLN A 473 -29.92 -1.48 -35.85
N GLU A 474 -29.78 -1.31 -34.53
CA GLU A 474 -29.11 -0.14 -33.94
C GLU A 474 -27.67 0.00 -34.47
N TYR A 475 -26.91 -1.10 -34.59
CA TYR A 475 -25.54 -1.06 -35.12
C TYR A 475 -25.50 -0.66 -36.60
N GLU A 476 -26.40 -1.22 -37.42
CA GLU A 476 -26.50 -0.95 -38.85
C GLU A 476 -26.99 0.48 -39.13
N GLU A 477 -28.00 0.97 -38.39
CA GLU A 477 -28.53 2.33 -38.48
C GLU A 477 -27.51 3.39 -38.05
N ASN A 478 -26.80 3.14 -36.94
CA ASN A 478 -25.77 4.07 -36.43
C ASN A 478 -24.52 4.16 -37.33
N GLN A 479 -24.35 3.27 -38.31
CA GLN A 479 -23.28 3.39 -39.31
C GLN A 479 -23.56 4.47 -40.36
N TYR A 480 -24.83 4.86 -40.56
CA TYR A 480 -25.25 5.83 -41.56
C TYR A 480 -25.36 7.27 -41.03
N ILE A 481 -25.14 7.49 -39.74
CA ILE A 481 -25.15 8.84 -39.15
C ILE A 481 -23.81 9.51 -39.42
N TYR A 482 -23.81 10.43 -40.40
CA TYR A 482 -22.67 11.30 -40.68
C TYR A 482 -22.27 12.09 -39.42
N PRO A 483 -20.98 12.25 -39.12
CA PRO A 483 -20.50 12.94 -37.91
C PRO A 483 -20.88 14.42 -37.81
N ASP A 484 -21.42 15.02 -38.88
CA ASP A 484 -21.67 16.45 -38.95
C ASP A 484 -22.84 16.91 -38.06
N ALA A 485 -23.76 16.02 -37.69
CA ALA A 485 -24.93 16.38 -36.87
C ALA A 485 -24.66 16.53 -35.36
N TYR A 486 -23.53 16.01 -34.85
CA TYR A 486 -23.19 16.09 -33.41
C TYR A 486 -22.24 17.23 -33.04
N ARG A 487 -21.72 17.98 -34.03
CA ARG A 487 -20.91 19.17 -33.76
C ARG A 487 -21.70 20.30 -33.10
N ASP A 488 -23.00 20.41 -33.37
CA ASP A 488 -23.81 21.53 -32.88
C ASP A 488 -24.21 21.41 -31.40
N HIS A 489 -24.09 20.23 -30.78
CA HIS A 489 -24.36 20.04 -29.34
C HIS A 489 -23.11 20.11 -28.45
N MET A 490 -21.91 20.22 -29.02
CA MET A 490 -20.66 20.47 -28.28
C MET A 490 -20.09 21.87 -28.51
N VAL A 491 -20.94 22.86 -28.74
CA VAL A 491 -20.53 24.27 -28.61
C VAL A 491 -20.32 24.55 -27.12
N ALA A 492 -19.08 24.37 -26.68
CA ALA A 492 -18.60 25.01 -25.47
C ALA A 492 -18.76 26.52 -25.65
N THR A 493 -19.72 27.12 -24.96
CA THR A 493 -19.73 28.58 -24.77
C THR A 493 -18.39 28.95 -24.15
N THR A 494 -17.66 29.82 -24.83
CA THR A 494 -16.30 30.29 -24.54
C THR A 494 -16.17 31.11 -23.26
N ASP A 495 -16.94 30.82 -22.21
CA ASP A 495 -16.80 31.45 -20.91
C ASP A 495 -16.04 30.51 -19.97
N SER A 496 -14.78 30.88 -19.74
CA SER A 496 -13.76 30.27 -18.86
C SER A 496 -13.07 29.00 -19.37
N VAL A 497 -12.06 29.21 -20.21
CA VAL A 497 -11.03 28.21 -20.56
C VAL A 497 -10.24 27.83 -19.31
N ASN A 498 -10.08 26.53 -19.04
CA ASN A 498 -9.14 26.00 -18.04
C ASN A 498 -7.71 26.22 -18.54
N ILE A 499 -7.18 27.43 -18.33
CA ILE A 499 -5.77 27.75 -18.60
C ILE A 499 -4.93 27.21 -17.44
N ARG A 500 -4.12 26.19 -17.72
CA ARG A 500 -3.04 25.75 -16.83
C ARG A 500 -1.83 26.63 -17.10
N LYS A 501 -1.47 27.52 -16.17
CA LYS A 501 -0.16 28.19 -16.08
C LYS A 501 0.51 27.71 -14.79
N ILE A 502 1.77 27.27 -14.92
CA ILE A 502 2.58 26.66 -13.84
C ILE A 502 3.48 27.74 -13.22
N PRO A 503 3.42 28.01 -11.92
CA PRO A 503 4.53 28.61 -11.18
C PRO A 503 5.54 27.52 -10.77
N ARG A 504 6.83 27.84 -10.88
CA ARG A 504 7.97 26.96 -10.55
C ARG A 504 7.94 26.52 -9.08
N LEU A 505 7.92 25.20 -8.81
CA LEU A 505 8.36 24.63 -7.53
C LEU A 505 9.88 24.40 -7.60
N HIS A 506 10.66 25.30 -7.00
CA HIS A 506 12.10 25.14 -6.77
C HIS A 506 12.33 24.47 -5.42
N LEU A 507 12.84 23.23 -5.44
CA LEU A 507 13.52 22.62 -4.31
C LEU A 507 15.04 22.69 -4.59
N GLY A 508 15.72 23.69 -4.03
CA GLY A 508 17.17 23.72 -3.83
C GLY A 508 18.07 24.22 -4.99
N ASP A 509 18.47 25.49 -4.86
CA ASP A 509 19.69 26.19 -5.29
C ASP A 509 20.01 26.61 -6.75
N ARG A 510 20.20 27.95 -6.81
CA ARG A 510 20.98 28.84 -7.70
C ARG A 510 20.42 29.28 -9.06
N GLU A 511 20.10 30.58 -9.06
CA GLU A 511 20.13 31.57 -10.14
C GLU A 511 20.50 31.05 -11.54
N LEU A 512 19.54 31.11 -12.45
CA LEU A 512 19.81 31.44 -13.86
C LEU A 512 18.55 32.02 -14.51
N ASP A 513 18.81 33.13 -15.19
CA ASP A 513 17.91 34.15 -15.72
C ASP A 513 16.84 33.70 -16.73
N SER A 514 15.77 34.50 -16.71
CA SER A 514 14.83 34.86 -17.78
C SER A 514 14.74 33.98 -19.05
N ARG A 515 13.60 33.30 -19.19
CA ARG A 515 12.80 33.21 -20.43
C ARG A 515 11.47 32.53 -20.11
N GLU A 516 10.46 33.34 -19.84
CA GLU A 516 9.06 32.95 -19.84
C GLU A 516 8.58 32.97 -21.30
N ASP A 517 8.67 31.84 -21.99
CA ASP A 517 7.92 31.66 -23.23
C ASP A 517 6.52 31.14 -22.88
N GLU A 518 5.51 31.97 -23.15
CA GLU A 518 4.10 31.66 -22.98
C GLU A 518 3.69 30.50 -23.89
N VAL A 519 3.51 29.30 -23.31
CA VAL A 519 2.81 28.20 -23.96
C VAL A 519 1.34 28.30 -23.56
N GLU A 520 0.50 28.83 -24.45
CA GLU A 520 -0.96 28.72 -24.33
C GLU A 520 -1.37 27.24 -24.39
N SER A 521 -1.92 26.71 -23.29
CA SER A 521 -2.41 25.32 -23.22
C SER A 521 -3.84 25.23 -23.79
N VAL A 522 -3.99 24.44 -24.84
CA VAL A 522 -5.26 24.18 -25.55
C VAL A 522 -6.07 23.13 -24.77
N PRO A 523 -7.40 23.29 -24.58
CA PRO A 523 -8.23 22.27 -23.93
C PRO A 523 -8.14 20.92 -24.64
N SER A 524 -8.15 19.83 -23.85
CA SER A 524 -8.09 18.45 -24.35
C SER A 524 -9.33 18.14 -25.20
N LEU A 525 -9.14 18.04 -26.52
CA LEU A 525 -10.17 17.62 -27.49
C LEU A 525 -10.71 16.19 -27.22
N PHE A 526 -9.93 15.32 -26.56
CA PHE A 526 -10.26 13.91 -26.38
C PHE A 526 -11.14 13.62 -25.15
N TYR A 527 -11.09 14.47 -24.12
CA TYR A 527 -11.79 14.25 -22.84
C TYR A 527 -12.68 15.43 -22.39
N GLY A 528 -12.71 16.52 -23.15
CA GLY A 528 -13.44 17.73 -22.81
C GLY A 528 -12.73 18.57 -21.74
N ALA A 529 -13.30 19.75 -21.45
CA ALA A 529 -12.72 20.74 -20.53
C ALA A 529 -12.71 20.32 -19.05
N ASP A 530 -13.44 19.25 -18.71
CA ASP A 530 -13.70 18.79 -17.36
C ASP A 530 -12.93 17.52 -16.98
N THR A 531 -11.89 17.19 -17.74
CA THR A 531 -11.01 16.06 -17.46
C THR A 531 -9.55 16.51 -17.38
N SER A 532 -8.85 16.11 -16.32
CA SER A 532 -7.42 16.31 -16.12
C SER A 532 -6.65 15.01 -16.22
N LEU A 533 -5.48 15.03 -16.86
CA LEU A 533 -4.50 13.96 -16.80
C LEU A 533 -3.31 14.43 -15.95
N ASN A 534 -2.93 13.64 -14.95
CA ASN A 534 -1.84 13.91 -14.04
C ASN A 534 -0.92 12.69 -13.98
N VAL A 535 0.37 12.90 -13.73
CA VAL A 535 1.34 11.80 -13.60
C VAL A 535 2.13 12.01 -12.33
N THR A 536 2.33 10.93 -11.58
CA THR A 536 3.22 10.95 -10.42
C THR A 536 4.12 9.75 -10.44
N ARG A 537 5.31 9.88 -9.86
CA ARG A 537 6.16 8.73 -9.62
C ARG A 537 5.58 7.96 -8.44
N ALA A 538 4.99 6.80 -8.68
CA ALA A 538 4.47 5.88 -7.68
C ALA A 538 4.21 4.50 -8.32
N ASP A 539 3.85 3.50 -7.51
CA ASP A 539 3.55 2.14 -7.99
C ASP A 539 2.23 1.64 -7.41
N LEU A 540 1.22 1.39 -8.25
CA LEU A 540 -0.08 0.85 -7.82
C LEU A 540 0.00 -0.57 -7.25
N ALA A 541 1.12 -1.27 -7.37
CA ALA A 541 1.33 -2.53 -6.67
C ALA A 541 1.58 -2.32 -5.16
N GLU A 542 2.07 -1.15 -4.76
CA GLU A 542 2.35 -0.82 -3.37
C GLU A 542 1.09 -0.33 -2.64
N GLN A 543 0.78 -0.94 -1.49
CA GLN A 543 -0.36 -0.55 -0.65
C GLN A 543 -0.33 0.94 -0.27
N GLY A 544 0.87 1.52 -0.11
CA GLY A 544 1.05 2.94 0.20
C GLY A 544 0.49 3.86 -0.88
N THR A 545 0.80 3.56 -2.14
CA THR A 545 0.27 4.28 -3.31
C THR A 545 -1.24 4.12 -3.42
N VAL A 546 -1.75 2.91 -3.19
CA VAL A 546 -3.18 2.64 -3.26
C VAL A 546 -3.97 3.41 -2.19
N ALA A 547 -3.45 3.47 -0.95
CA ALA A 547 -4.03 4.29 0.11
C ALA A 547 -3.94 5.79 -0.19
N MET A 548 -2.84 6.26 -0.79
CA MET A 548 -2.69 7.65 -1.26
C MET A 548 -3.79 8.03 -2.25
N ILE A 549 -4.15 7.15 -3.18
CA ILE A 549 -5.19 7.39 -4.19
C ILE A 549 -6.57 7.44 -3.56
N ALA A 550 -6.85 6.50 -2.66
CA ALA A 550 -8.09 6.48 -1.91
C ALA A 550 -8.23 7.79 -1.10
N GLN A 551 -7.15 8.24 -0.45
CA GLN A 551 -7.11 9.52 0.28
C GLN A 551 -7.34 10.71 -0.66
N TYR A 552 -6.65 10.78 -1.79
CA TYR A 552 -6.81 11.85 -2.77
C TYR A 552 -8.27 11.96 -3.23
N SER A 553 -8.89 10.84 -3.61
CA SER A 553 -10.28 10.81 -4.09
C SER A 553 -11.28 11.29 -3.01
N VAL A 554 -11.06 10.93 -1.74
CA VAL A 554 -11.88 11.41 -0.61
C VAL A 554 -11.67 12.90 -0.36
N GLN A 555 -10.44 13.38 -0.44
CA GLN A 555 -10.10 14.79 -0.22
C GLN A 555 -10.66 15.69 -1.31
N VAL A 556 -10.69 15.24 -2.57
CA VAL A 556 -11.38 15.96 -3.65
C VAL A 556 -12.88 16.08 -3.34
N ASN A 557 -13.50 15.01 -2.86
CA ASN A 557 -14.91 15.04 -2.46
C ASN A 557 -15.15 16.01 -1.29
N LEU A 558 -14.26 16.03 -0.29
CA LEU A 558 -14.33 16.99 0.82
C LEU A 558 -14.16 18.44 0.35
N LYS A 559 -13.27 18.70 -0.62
CA LYS A 559 -13.10 20.03 -1.23
C LYS A 559 -14.39 20.52 -1.89
N VAL A 560 -15.11 19.65 -2.61
CA VAL A 560 -16.44 19.97 -3.16
C VAL A 560 -17.42 20.34 -2.05
N LEU A 561 -17.48 19.51 -1.00
CA LEU A 561 -18.39 19.71 0.13
C LEU A 561 -18.09 21.00 0.88
N ARG A 562 -16.82 21.37 1.02
CA ARG A 562 -16.40 22.63 1.66
C ARG A 562 -16.92 23.83 0.88
N ILE A 563 -16.71 23.84 -0.43
CA ILE A 563 -17.23 24.92 -1.30
C ILE A 563 -18.76 25.01 -1.18
N TRP A 564 -19.46 23.88 -1.19
CA TRP A 564 -20.91 23.89 -0.99
C TRP A 564 -21.33 24.42 0.38
N TYR A 565 -20.63 24.01 1.44
CA TYR A 565 -20.88 24.42 2.82
C TYR A 565 -20.72 25.94 2.99
N ASP A 566 -19.69 26.51 2.35
CA ASP A 566 -19.41 27.94 2.38
C ASP A 566 -20.43 28.73 1.55
N GLU A 567 -20.81 28.23 0.37
CA GLU A 567 -21.79 28.90 -0.52
C GLU A 567 -23.25 28.81 -0.04
N ASN A 568 -23.61 27.84 0.81
CA ASN A 568 -25.02 27.54 1.16
C ASN A 568 -25.28 27.51 2.69
N PRO A 569 -24.97 28.59 3.45
CA PRO A 569 -25.03 28.59 4.91
C PRO A 569 -26.42 28.30 5.48
N SER A 570 -27.48 28.76 4.81
CA SER A 570 -28.88 28.52 5.23
C SER A 570 -29.35 27.07 5.02
N LEU A 571 -28.65 26.29 4.20
CA LEU A 571 -29.04 24.92 3.83
C LEU A 571 -28.23 23.84 4.55
N ARG A 572 -27.21 24.21 5.35
CA ARG A 572 -26.29 23.28 6.03
C ARG A 572 -26.99 22.20 6.88
N ASN A 573 -28.14 22.52 7.46
CA ASN A 573 -28.92 21.60 8.30
C ASN A 573 -30.00 20.83 7.53
N ASN A 574 -30.22 21.15 6.25
CA ASN A 574 -31.21 20.50 5.42
C ASN A 574 -30.58 19.33 4.64
N LEU A 575 -30.74 18.11 5.17
CA LEU A 575 -30.23 16.89 4.52
C LEU A 575 -30.76 16.70 3.10
N ALA A 576 -31.97 17.19 2.80
CA ALA A 576 -32.53 17.10 1.46
C ALA A 576 -31.88 18.09 0.48
N ALA A 577 -31.22 19.15 0.95
CA ALA A 577 -30.57 20.14 0.09
C ALA A 577 -29.10 19.80 -0.25
N LEU A 578 -28.54 18.76 0.37
CA LEU A 578 -27.14 18.38 0.20
C LEU A 578 -26.77 18.09 -1.27
N PRO A 579 -25.52 18.38 -1.67
CA PRO A 579 -25.07 18.14 -3.02
C PRO A 579 -24.88 16.63 -3.27
N PRO A 580 -24.93 16.16 -4.53
CA PRO A 580 -24.72 14.76 -4.86
C PRO A 580 -23.39 14.18 -4.36
N SER A 581 -22.33 14.98 -4.25
CA SER A 581 -21.03 14.59 -3.68
C SER A 581 -21.14 14.08 -2.23
N ALA A 582 -22.09 14.59 -1.44
CA ALA A 582 -22.35 14.12 -0.08
C ALA A 582 -22.94 12.70 -0.07
N THR A 583 -23.77 12.37 -1.07
CA THR A 583 -24.52 11.11 -1.12
C THR A 583 -23.82 10.03 -1.95
N HIS A 584 -23.07 10.40 -2.99
CA HIS A 584 -22.42 9.48 -3.93
C HIS A 584 -20.96 9.21 -3.57
N GLY A 585 -20.30 10.07 -2.78
CA GLY A 585 -18.94 9.81 -2.32
C GLY A 585 -17.87 9.82 -3.42
N ALA A 586 -16.80 9.06 -3.20
CA ALA A 586 -15.65 8.95 -4.09
C ALA A 586 -15.68 7.64 -4.89
N ILE A 587 -15.25 7.70 -6.15
CA ILE A 587 -15.26 6.55 -7.06
C ILE A 587 -13.91 6.44 -7.73
N PHE A 588 -13.34 5.24 -7.66
CA PHE A 588 -12.07 4.93 -8.28
C PHE A 588 -12.19 3.75 -9.25
N MET A 589 -11.59 3.89 -10.43
CA MET A 589 -11.55 2.84 -11.46
C MET A 589 -10.11 2.55 -11.85
N CYS A 590 -9.75 1.27 -11.91
CA CYS A 590 -8.41 0.80 -12.25
C CYS A 590 -8.45 -0.69 -12.65
N ASP A 591 -7.29 -1.22 -13.02
CA ASP A 591 -6.98 -2.64 -13.04
C ASP A 591 -7.48 -3.41 -11.82
N GLY A 592 -7.75 -4.70 -12.03
CA GLY A 592 -8.32 -5.57 -11.00
C GLY A 592 -7.47 -5.67 -9.72
N GLN A 593 -6.14 -5.66 -9.82
CA GLN A 593 -5.29 -5.78 -8.62
C GLN A 593 -5.36 -4.53 -7.71
N PRO A 594 -5.10 -3.29 -8.20
CA PRO A 594 -5.25 -2.10 -7.37
C PRO A 594 -6.70 -1.88 -6.90
N ALA A 595 -7.69 -2.15 -7.75
CA ALA A 595 -9.10 -2.07 -7.36
C ALA A 595 -9.42 -3.04 -6.19
N ASN A 596 -8.88 -4.26 -6.23
CA ASN A 596 -9.04 -5.23 -5.15
C ASN A 596 -8.37 -4.78 -3.85
N GLN A 597 -7.15 -4.22 -3.94
CA GLN A 597 -6.47 -3.65 -2.77
C GLN A 597 -7.30 -2.52 -2.12
N ILE A 598 -7.92 -1.65 -2.92
CA ILE A 598 -8.81 -0.61 -2.38
C ILE A 598 -10.09 -1.20 -1.80
N SER A 599 -10.70 -2.19 -2.46
CA SER A 599 -11.87 -2.89 -1.91
C SER A 599 -11.56 -3.48 -0.52
N LEU A 600 -10.36 -4.03 -0.32
CA LEU A 600 -9.90 -4.53 0.99
C LEU A 600 -9.80 -3.41 2.02
N LEU A 601 -9.18 -2.28 1.68
CA LEU A 601 -9.07 -1.10 2.56
C LEU A 601 -10.45 -0.56 2.96
N VAL A 602 -11.35 -0.40 1.98
CA VAL A 602 -12.71 0.09 2.19
C VAL A 602 -13.53 -0.89 3.04
N SER A 603 -13.35 -2.19 2.83
CA SER A 603 -14.02 -3.21 3.63
C SER A 603 -13.56 -3.20 5.09
N ALA A 604 -12.26 -3.01 5.34
CA ALA A 604 -11.72 -2.89 6.69
C ALA A 604 -12.31 -1.67 7.42
N ASP A 605 -12.30 -0.50 6.78
CA ASP A 605 -12.87 0.73 7.35
C ASP A 605 -14.38 0.61 7.58
N ASN A 606 -15.11 -0.02 6.66
CA ASN A 606 -16.53 -0.28 6.82
C ASN A 606 -16.79 -1.31 7.95
N GLN A 607 -15.97 -2.36 8.11
CA GLN A 607 -16.14 -3.32 9.22
C GLN A 607 -16.02 -2.63 10.57
N ARG A 608 -15.03 -1.75 10.70
CA ARG A 608 -14.86 -0.92 11.89
C ARG A 608 -16.10 -0.04 12.13
N PHE A 609 -16.63 0.57 11.08
CA PHE A 609 -17.80 1.45 11.20
C PHE A 609 -19.07 0.71 11.61
N TYR A 610 -19.45 -0.32 10.85
CA TYR A 610 -20.74 -0.99 10.99
C TYR A 610 -20.76 -1.98 12.17
N PHE A 611 -19.59 -2.53 12.56
CA PHE A 611 -19.52 -3.63 13.54
C PHE A 611 -18.57 -3.38 14.72
N GLY A 612 -17.86 -2.25 14.78
CA GLY A 612 -16.97 -1.93 15.89
C GLY A 612 -15.76 -2.80 16.07
N LYS A 613 -15.40 -3.56 15.03
CA LYS A 613 -14.19 -4.38 15.04
C LYS A 613 -12.97 -3.46 14.97
N GLU A 614 -12.02 -3.66 15.89
CA GLU A 614 -10.69 -3.07 15.76
C GLU A 614 -10.02 -3.69 14.53
N THR A 615 -9.88 -2.89 13.48
CA THR A 615 -9.14 -3.26 12.28
C THR A 615 -7.87 -2.43 12.22
N GLU A 616 -6.73 -3.08 11.98
CA GLU A 616 -5.48 -2.41 11.60
C GLU A 616 -5.64 -1.79 10.20
N MET A 617 -6.30 -0.63 10.14
CA MET A 617 -6.24 0.23 8.96
C MET A 617 -4.78 0.62 8.76
N PRO A 618 -4.22 0.50 7.54
CA PRO A 618 -2.87 0.94 7.30
C PRO A 618 -2.70 2.39 7.75
N ASP A 619 -1.67 2.65 8.55
CA ASP A 619 -1.30 3.97 9.07
C ASP A 619 -0.79 4.91 7.94
N VAL A 620 -1.33 4.79 6.72
CA VAL A 620 -0.88 5.51 5.52
C VAL A 620 -1.70 6.79 5.31
N PHE A 621 -2.90 6.83 5.88
CA PHE A 621 -3.67 8.05 5.95
C PHE A 621 -3.02 8.92 7.01
N PRO A 622 -2.40 10.06 6.63
CA PRO A 622 -1.80 10.93 7.62
C PRO A 622 -2.87 11.22 8.67
N GLU A 623 -2.61 10.89 9.92
CA GLU A 623 -3.30 11.56 11.02
C GLU A 623 -3.10 13.04 10.70
N GLY A 624 -4.17 13.69 10.24
CA GLY A 624 -4.28 15.10 10.44
C GLY A 624 -4.15 15.22 11.93
N LYS A 625 -2.97 15.63 12.41
CA LYS A 625 -2.97 16.32 13.68
C LYS A 625 -4.02 17.40 13.55
N PRO A 626 -4.77 17.72 14.62
CA PRO A 626 -5.29 19.06 14.72
C PRO A 626 -4.05 19.93 14.51
N ASP A 627 -3.92 20.57 13.36
CA ASP A 627 -2.99 21.68 13.28
C ASP A 627 -3.45 22.58 14.45
N GLU A 628 -2.55 22.92 15.36
CA GLU A 628 -2.87 23.87 16.46
C GLU A 628 -3.20 25.28 15.89
N GLU A 629 -3.27 25.39 14.56
CA GLU A 629 -3.75 26.50 13.74
C GLU A 629 -4.91 26.11 12.80
N LYS A 630 -5.70 25.06 13.09
CA LYS A 630 -7.00 24.92 12.41
C LYS A 630 -7.92 26.03 12.93
N ASP A 631 -8.20 27.01 12.08
CA ASP A 631 -9.17 28.05 12.38
C ASP A 631 -10.52 27.41 12.77
N GLU A 632 -11.28 28.05 13.67
CA GLU A 632 -12.56 27.50 14.19
C GLU A 632 -13.52 27.05 13.07
N GLU A 633 -13.48 27.70 11.90
CA GLU A 633 -14.27 27.34 10.72
C GLU A 633 -13.87 26.01 10.08
N GLU A 634 -12.60 25.59 10.17
CA GLU A 634 -12.14 24.29 9.68
C GLU A 634 -12.65 23.17 10.60
N PHE A 635 -12.57 23.39 11.91
CA PHE A 635 -13.12 22.46 12.90
C PHE A 635 -14.64 22.30 12.73
N GLN A 636 -15.37 23.41 12.55
CA GLN A 636 -16.82 23.38 12.31
C GLN A 636 -17.20 22.60 11.05
N PHE A 637 -16.43 22.73 9.97
CA PHE A 637 -16.68 21.98 8.75
C PHE A 637 -16.38 20.50 8.91
N ASP A 638 -15.27 20.14 9.56
CA ASP A 638 -14.91 18.74 9.79
C ASP A 638 -15.97 18.03 10.65
N ASP A 639 -16.43 18.69 11.72
CA ASP A 639 -17.54 18.23 12.55
C ASP A 639 -18.84 18.11 11.76
N TRP A 640 -19.18 19.11 10.94
CA TRP A 640 -20.36 19.07 10.08
C TRP A 640 -20.28 17.91 9.07
N ALA A 641 -19.15 17.76 8.37
CA ALA A 641 -18.94 16.71 7.37
C ALA A 641 -19.01 15.32 8.01
N ALA A 642 -18.43 15.13 9.20
CA ALA A 642 -18.54 13.91 9.97
C ALA A 642 -20.00 13.63 10.38
N ASN A 643 -20.73 14.64 10.86
CA ASN A 643 -22.14 14.53 11.24
C ASN A 643 -23.02 14.14 10.04
N ILE A 644 -22.85 14.80 8.88
CA ILE A 644 -23.59 14.49 7.66
C ILE A 644 -23.32 13.06 7.21
N ARG A 645 -22.06 12.61 7.22
CA ARG A 645 -21.72 11.22 6.90
C ARG A 645 -22.44 10.24 7.81
N GLN A 646 -22.48 10.48 9.12
CA GLN A 646 -23.20 9.61 10.06
C GLN A 646 -24.72 9.58 9.85
N ARG A 647 -25.32 10.68 9.36
CA ARG A 647 -26.78 10.80 9.20
C ARG A 647 -27.29 10.26 7.87
N LEU A 648 -26.45 10.22 6.84
CA LEU A 648 -26.83 9.69 5.53
C LEU A 648 -26.58 8.18 5.46
N PRO A 649 -27.43 7.40 4.76
CA PRO A 649 -27.16 5.98 4.53
C PRO A 649 -25.94 5.80 3.61
N GLY A 650 -25.08 4.83 3.90
CA GLY A 650 -24.00 4.38 3.01
C GLY A 650 -24.54 3.53 1.85
N PHE A 651 -23.68 3.09 0.92
CA PHE A 651 -24.11 2.24 -0.21
C PHE A 651 -24.73 0.91 0.22
N LEU A 652 -24.31 0.37 1.37
CA LEU A 652 -24.76 -0.92 1.87
C LEU A 652 -25.87 -0.80 2.91
N GLY A 653 -26.28 0.41 3.29
CA GLY A 653 -27.34 0.60 4.27
C GLY A 653 -27.02 1.65 5.33
N LYS A 654 -27.86 1.68 6.37
CA LYS A 654 -27.63 2.49 7.57
C LYS A 654 -26.74 1.71 8.54
N GLY A 655 -25.81 2.41 9.19
CA GLY A 655 -24.99 1.84 10.26
C GLY A 655 -24.86 2.85 11.39
N GLN A 656 -24.57 2.35 12.59
CA GLN A 656 -24.25 3.19 13.74
C GLN A 656 -22.77 3.07 14.05
N ALA A 657 -22.10 4.21 14.20
CA ALA A 657 -20.70 4.23 14.63
C ALA A 657 -20.60 3.66 16.05
N SER A 658 -19.95 2.52 16.19
CA SER A 658 -19.58 1.95 17.49
C SER A 658 -18.25 2.59 17.95
N GLY A 659 -18.32 3.77 18.56
CA GLY A 659 -17.16 4.43 19.18
C GLY A 659 -16.83 5.83 18.64
N SER A 660 -15.79 6.44 19.22
CA SER A 660 -15.40 7.85 19.03
C SER A 660 -14.66 8.15 17.72
N ILE A 661 -14.34 7.15 16.89
CA ILE A 661 -13.50 7.35 15.69
C ILE A 661 -14.36 7.21 14.41
N PRO A 662 -14.60 8.30 13.67
CA PRO A 662 -15.42 8.28 12.46
C PRO A 662 -14.73 7.49 11.33
N SER A 663 -15.55 6.81 10.53
CA SER A 663 -15.08 6.09 9.33
C SER A 663 -14.63 7.06 8.24
N ARG A 664 -13.54 6.69 7.56
CA ARG A 664 -12.96 7.52 6.49
C ARG A 664 -13.69 7.35 5.17
N PHE A 665 -14.16 6.14 4.88
CA PHE A 665 -14.80 5.76 3.62
C PHE A 665 -16.30 5.52 3.73
N PHE A 666 -16.85 5.31 4.94
CA PHE A 666 -18.26 5.09 5.31
C PHE A 666 -19.20 4.64 4.18
N GLY A 667 -18.88 3.53 3.49
CA GLY A 667 -19.69 3.04 2.36
C GLY A 667 -19.97 4.09 1.28
N LYS A 668 -19.08 5.06 1.12
CA LYS A 668 -19.06 6.18 0.15
C LYS A 668 -17.78 6.14 -0.68
N PHE A 669 -17.08 5.01 -0.68
CA PHE A 669 -15.98 4.75 -1.60
C PHE A 669 -16.28 3.48 -2.36
N MET A 670 -16.12 3.52 -3.68
CA MET A 670 -16.23 2.33 -4.50
C MET A 670 -15.01 2.17 -5.40
N ALA A 671 -14.50 0.94 -5.46
CA ALA A 671 -13.53 0.50 -6.45
C ALA A 671 -14.08 -0.73 -7.20
N PHE A 672 -14.01 -0.73 -8.52
CA PHE A 672 -14.36 -1.89 -9.33
C PHE A 672 -13.49 -1.92 -10.60
N PRO A 673 -13.29 -3.10 -11.20
CA PRO A 673 -12.58 -3.23 -12.46
C PRO A 673 -13.50 -2.76 -13.59
N GLY A 674 -12.96 -2.03 -14.54
CA GLY A 674 -13.72 -1.65 -15.73
C GLY A 674 -13.96 -2.83 -16.68
N ALA A 675 -14.87 -2.63 -17.63
CA ALA A 675 -15.33 -3.70 -18.52
C ALA A 675 -14.24 -4.24 -19.45
N PHE A 676 -13.22 -3.43 -19.79
CA PHE A 676 -12.11 -3.86 -20.63
C PHE A 676 -11.21 -4.86 -19.89
N HIS A 677 -10.77 -4.53 -18.67
CA HIS A 677 -9.95 -5.45 -17.86
C HIS A 677 -10.70 -6.70 -17.44
N MET A 678 -12.00 -6.58 -17.14
CA MET A 678 -12.85 -7.74 -16.89
C MET A 678 -12.94 -8.66 -18.11
N GLY A 679 -13.08 -8.11 -19.32
CA GLY A 679 -13.09 -8.90 -20.54
C GLY A 679 -11.77 -9.57 -20.85
N MET A 680 -10.64 -8.88 -20.59
CA MET A 680 -9.31 -9.49 -20.68
C MET A 680 -9.17 -10.67 -19.71
N LYS A 681 -9.60 -10.48 -18.45
CA LYS A 681 -9.53 -11.56 -17.46
C LYS A 681 -10.42 -12.73 -17.84
N LEU A 682 -11.64 -12.47 -18.33
CA LEU A 682 -12.56 -13.51 -18.80
C LEU A 682 -11.92 -14.34 -19.92
N SER A 683 -11.38 -13.70 -20.97
CA SER A 683 -10.68 -14.42 -22.05
C SER A 683 -9.47 -15.21 -21.55
N ASN A 684 -8.70 -14.69 -20.60
CA ASN A 684 -7.59 -15.42 -19.97
C ASN A 684 -8.08 -16.65 -19.18
N CYS A 685 -9.21 -16.54 -18.47
CA CYS A 685 -9.81 -17.65 -17.72
C CYS A 685 -10.34 -18.74 -18.67
N ILE A 686 -10.97 -18.34 -19.78
CA ILE A 686 -11.41 -19.26 -20.86
C ILE A 686 -10.20 -19.96 -21.46
N GLY A 687 -9.16 -19.22 -21.86
CA GLY A 687 -7.94 -19.79 -22.42
C GLY A 687 -7.16 -20.68 -21.45
N THR A 688 -7.32 -20.46 -20.14
CA THR A 688 -6.75 -21.32 -19.08
C THR A 688 -7.50 -22.65 -18.95
N ILE A 689 -8.84 -22.62 -18.97
CA ILE A 689 -9.70 -23.80 -18.82
C ILE A 689 -9.77 -24.64 -20.09
N PHE A 690 -9.89 -24.00 -21.25
CA PHE A 690 -10.06 -24.69 -22.53
C PHE A 690 -8.75 -24.78 -23.32
N ASN A 691 -7.61 -24.57 -22.65
CA ASN A 691 -6.28 -24.43 -23.26
C ASN A 691 -5.99 -25.51 -24.32
N ASN A 692 -6.09 -26.79 -23.94
CA ASN A 692 -5.67 -27.90 -24.82
C ASN A 692 -6.64 -28.10 -25.99
N LEU A 693 -7.93 -27.81 -25.79
CA LEU A 693 -8.95 -27.82 -26.84
C LEU A 693 -8.71 -26.68 -27.84
N LEU A 694 -8.58 -25.45 -27.34
CA LEU A 694 -8.46 -24.25 -28.17
C LEU A 694 -7.13 -24.19 -28.92
N ARG A 695 -6.04 -24.71 -28.35
CA ARG A 695 -4.75 -24.83 -29.06
C ARG A 695 -4.89 -25.57 -30.37
N THR A 696 -5.65 -26.66 -30.37
CA THR A 696 -5.87 -27.49 -31.55
C THR A 696 -6.70 -26.75 -32.59
N MET A 697 -7.74 -26.05 -32.15
CA MET A 697 -8.60 -25.27 -33.04
C MET A 697 -7.87 -24.06 -33.64
N TYR A 698 -7.24 -23.25 -32.79
CA TYR A 698 -6.54 -22.04 -33.20
C TYR A 698 -5.30 -22.34 -34.05
N HIS A 699 -4.71 -23.54 -33.95
CA HIS A 699 -3.64 -23.98 -34.84
C HIS A 699 -4.00 -23.91 -36.33
N ALA A 700 -5.29 -23.96 -36.68
CA ALA A 700 -5.74 -23.87 -38.06
C ALA A 700 -5.38 -22.52 -38.73
N TRP A 701 -5.20 -21.44 -37.97
CA TRP A 701 -4.71 -20.14 -38.49
C TRP A 701 -3.57 -19.51 -37.67
N ARG A 702 -3.23 -20.06 -36.50
CA ARG A 702 -2.10 -19.67 -35.64
C ARG A 702 -1.09 -20.82 -35.52
N ASP A 703 -0.08 -20.79 -36.38
CA ASP A 703 0.88 -21.88 -36.58
C ASP A 703 2.00 -22.01 -35.52
N THR A 704 2.22 -21.00 -34.68
CA THR A 704 3.30 -21.01 -33.66
C THR A 704 2.79 -20.91 -32.24
N GLU A 705 3.55 -21.46 -31.29
CA GLU A 705 3.27 -21.40 -29.85
C GLU A 705 3.11 -19.95 -29.34
N GLY A 706 3.95 -19.03 -29.82
CA GLY A 706 3.83 -17.61 -29.50
C GLY A 706 2.53 -16.98 -29.99
N LYS A 707 2.08 -17.34 -31.20
CA LYS A 707 0.80 -16.88 -31.76
C LYS A 707 -0.39 -17.48 -31.02
N LEU A 708 -0.28 -18.73 -30.56
CA LEU A 708 -1.30 -19.37 -29.72
C LEU A 708 -1.39 -18.75 -28.34
N LYS A 709 -0.24 -18.52 -27.68
CA LYS A 709 -0.20 -17.84 -26.38
C LYS A 709 -0.85 -16.46 -26.45
N TRP A 710 -0.66 -15.75 -27.57
CA TRP A 710 -1.26 -14.43 -27.82
C TRP A 710 -2.80 -14.45 -27.87
N VAL A 711 -3.44 -15.50 -28.42
CA VAL A 711 -4.90 -15.64 -28.43
C VAL A 711 -5.47 -16.26 -27.15
N LEU A 712 -4.72 -17.16 -26.50
CA LEU A 712 -5.18 -17.88 -25.30
C LEU A 712 -4.97 -17.08 -24.02
N ASN A 713 -3.97 -16.22 -23.99
CA ASN A 713 -3.66 -15.36 -22.84
C ASN A 713 -3.42 -13.92 -23.32
N PRO A 714 -4.46 -13.25 -23.87
CA PRO A 714 -4.32 -11.90 -24.39
C PRO A 714 -3.88 -10.91 -23.30
N THR A 715 -2.91 -10.07 -23.65
CA THR A 715 -2.53 -8.89 -22.85
C THR A 715 -3.34 -7.65 -23.24
N ASN A 716 -4.14 -7.75 -24.30
CA ASN A 716 -5.13 -6.78 -24.70
C ASN A 716 -6.33 -7.56 -25.27
N PRO A 717 -7.54 -7.43 -24.73
CA PRO A 717 -8.69 -8.22 -25.15
C PRO A 717 -9.08 -7.96 -26.62
N ALA A 718 -8.71 -6.82 -27.21
CA ALA A 718 -8.90 -6.57 -28.64
C ALA A 718 -8.16 -7.60 -29.53
N GLN A 719 -7.12 -8.26 -29.01
CA GLN A 719 -6.36 -9.31 -29.70
C GLN A 719 -7.25 -10.51 -30.04
N ILE A 720 -8.12 -10.91 -29.12
CA ILE A 720 -8.99 -12.08 -29.29
C ILE A 720 -10.40 -11.70 -29.75
N TRP A 721 -10.89 -10.51 -29.39
CA TRP A 721 -12.24 -10.07 -29.70
C TRP A 721 -12.54 -10.02 -31.21
N GLU A 722 -11.54 -9.88 -32.08
CA GLU A 722 -11.78 -9.96 -33.53
C GLU A 722 -11.83 -11.39 -34.08
N GLU A 723 -11.13 -12.35 -33.46
CA GLU A 723 -10.98 -13.72 -33.99
C GLU A 723 -11.98 -14.70 -33.40
N GLU A 724 -12.21 -14.63 -32.08
CA GLU A 724 -13.09 -15.55 -31.36
C GLU A 724 -14.52 -15.56 -31.94
N PRO A 725 -15.14 -14.42 -32.29
CA PRO A 725 -16.47 -14.45 -32.88
C PRO A 725 -16.52 -15.07 -34.27
N GLU A 726 -15.48 -14.88 -35.09
CA GLU A 726 -15.39 -15.54 -36.41
C GLU A 726 -15.24 -17.06 -36.24
N TYR A 727 -14.48 -17.49 -35.23
CA TYR A 727 -14.38 -18.88 -34.84
C TYR A 727 -15.72 -19.44 -34.33
N VAL A 728 -16.46 -18.71 -33.49
CA VAL A 728 -17.79 -19.12 -33.01
C VAL A 728 -18.76 -19.29 -34.17
N VAL A 729 -18.80 -18.33 -35.10
CA VAL A 729 -19.65 -18.39 -36.29
C VAL A 729 -19.25 -19.56 -37.20
N ALA A 730 -17.96 -19.89 -37.32
CA ALA A 730 -17.51 -21.06 -38.07
C ALA A 730 -18.09 -22.39 -37.52
N HIS A 731 -18.22 -22.52 -36.20
CA HIS A 731 -18.91 -23.67 -35.59
C HIS A 731 -20.38 -23.71 -35.99
N TYR A 732 -21.08 -22.58 -35.93
CA TYR A 732 -22.50 -22.51 -36.30
C TYR A 732 -22.74 -22.75 -37.80
N CYS A 733 -21.85 -22.27 -38.68
CA CYS A 733 -21.88 -22.57 -40.12
C CYS A 733 -21.77 -24.08 -40.39
N SER A 734 -20.82 -24.74 -39.71
CA SER A 734 -20.63 -26.18 -39.82
C SER A 734 -21.85 -26.96 -39.30
N ALA A 735 -22.39 -26.56 -38.14
CA ALA A 735 -23.58 -27.17 -37.57
C ALA A 735 -24.82 -26.98 -38.46
N TYR A 736 -25.01 -25.81 -39.08
CA TYR A 736 -26.11 -25.54 -40.02
C TYR A 736 -26.08 -26.49 -41.22
N LEU A 737 -24.92 -26.62 -41.89
CA LEU A 737 -24.79 -27.49 -43.06
C LEU A 737 -25.05 -28.96 -42.72
N TYR A 738 -24.57 -29.43 -41.58
CA TYR A 738 -24.81 -30.81 -41.13
C TYR A 738 -26.24 -31.05 -40.63
N CYS A 739 -26.88 -30.05 -40.01
CA CYS A 739 -28.29 -30.11 -39.70
C CYS A 739 -29.12 -30.21 -40.99
N TRP A 740 -28.78 -29.42 -42.02
CA TRP A 740 -29.43 -29.51 -43.32
C TRP A 740 -29.19 -30.86 -43.99
N GLU A 741 -27.99 -31.42 -43.83
CA GLU A 741 -27.65 -32.77 -44.29
C GLU A 741 -28.48 -33.86 -43.64
N GLU A 742 -28.62 -33.83 -42.31
CA GLU A 742 -29.47 -34.76 -41.57
C GLU A 742 -30.94 -34.64 -42.01
N MET A 743 -31.38 -33.44 -42.38
CA MET A 743 -32.72 -33.19 -42.94
C MET A 743 -32.86 -33.57 -44.43
N GLY A 744 -31.83 -34.17 -45.04
CA GLY A 744 -31.84 -34.65 -46.43
C GLY A 744 -31.48 -33.60 -47.49
N LYS A 745 -30.87 -32.47 -47.11
CA LYS A 745 -30.49 -31.33 -47.99
C LYS A 745 -31.62 -30.87 -48.92
N SER A 746 -32.85 -30.89 -48.42
CA SER A 746 -34.02 -30.49 -49.21
C SER A 746 -33.94 -29.00 -49.61
N PRO A 747 -34.05 -28.65 -50.90
CA PRO A 747 -34.11 -27.26 -51.33
C PRO A 747 -35.36 -26.52 -50.83
N SER A 748 -36.46 -27.26 -50.55
CA SER A 748 -37.74 -26.70 -50.11
C SER A 748 -37.83 -26.46 -48.60
N ARG A 749 -36.87 -26.96 -47.81
CA ARG A 749 -36.85 -26.77 -46.35
C ARG A 749 -35.41 -26.67 -45.86
N LYS A 750 -35.06 -25.51 -45.33
CA LYS A 750 -33.77 -25.25 -44.69
C LYS A 750 -33.89 -25.24 -43.17
N PRO A 751 -32.85 -25.61 -42.43
CA PRO A 751 -32.85 -25.52 -40.98
C PRO A 751 -33.02 -24.07 -40.49
N THR A 752 -33.83 -23.90 -39.47
CA THR A 752 -34.00 -22.65 -38.72
C THR A 752 -32.92 -22.50 -37.64
N PRO A 753 -32.64 -21.29 -37.13
CA PRO A 753 -31.69 -21.09 -36.03
C PRO A 753 -31.96 -22.00 -34.82
N VAL A 754 -33.23 -22.18 -34.46
CA VAL A 754 -33.64 -23.07 -33.36
C VAL A 754 -33.36 -24.54 -33.68
N GLU A 755 -33.61 -25.00 -34.91
CA GLU A 755 -33.29 -26.36 -35.32
C GLU A 755 -31.77 -26.61 -35.31
N VAL A 756 -30.95 -25.64 -35.74
CA VAL A 756 -29.48 -25.74 -35.64
C VAL A 756 -29.02 -25.81 -34.19
N HIS A 757 -29.60 -24.98 -33.30
CA HIS A 757 -29.27 -25.04 -31.88
C HIS A 757 -29.63 -26.40 -31.25
N ARG A 758 -30.86 -26.89 -31.48
CA ARG A 758 -31.30 -28.21 -31.01
C ARG A 758 -30.45 -29.33 -31.61
N TYR A 759 -30.03 -29.19 -32.86
CA TYR A 759 -29.08 -30.10 -33.50
C TYR A 759 -27.77 -30.15 -32.72
N MET A 760 -27.16 -29.00 -32.42
CA MET A 760 -25.91 -28.95 -31.65
C MET A 760 -26.04 -29.54 -30.23
N LEU A 761 -27.18 -29.30 -29.55
CA LEU A 761 -27.46 -29.89 -28.24
C LEU A 761 -27.50 -31.42 -28.32
N ARG A 762 -28.31 -31.98 -29.22
CA ARG A 762 -28.39 -33.44 -29.44
C ARG A 762 -27.01 -34.03 -29.74
N ARG A 763 -26.21 -33.36 -30.57
CA ARG A 763 -24.85 -33.83 -30.90
C ARG A 763 -23.89 -33.72 -29.71
N ALA A 764 -24.07 -32.74 -28.83
CA ALA A 764 -23.27 -32.59 -27.62
C ALA A 764 -23.57 -33.69 -26.59
N GLU A 765 -24.82 -34.15 -26.47
CA GLU A 765 -25.22 -35.27 -25.60
C GLU A 765 -24.52 -36.59 -25.99
N ASP A 766 -24.21 -36.76 -27.27
CA ASP A 766 -23.55 -37.96 -27.78
C ASP A 766 -22.06 -38.01 -27.40
N SER A 767 -21.37 -36.88 -27.20
CA SER A 767 -19.91 -36.83 -27.07
C SER A 767 -19.41 -35.76 -26.08
N PRO A 768 -18.65 -36.14 -25.03
CA PRO A 768 -18.01 -35.20 -24.10
C PRO A 768 -17.18 -34.12 -24.79
N PHE A 769 -16.50 -34.47 -25.88
CA PHE A 769 -15.71 -33.53 -26.67
C PHE A 769 -16.59 -32.43 -27.29
N ARG A 770 -17.74 -32.80 -27.88
CA ARG A 770 -18.72 -31.84 -28.44
C ARG A 770 -19.33 -30.97 -27.33
N GLN A 771 -19.65 -31.55 -26.18
CA GLN A 771 -20.17 -30.83 -25.02
C GLN A 771 -19.18 -29.78 -24.50
N ALA A 772 -17.90 -30.14 -24.36
CA ALA A 772 -16.86 -29.20 -23.93
C ALA A 772 -16.68 -28.05 -24.93
N ILE A 773 -16.76 -28.32 -26.24
CA ILE A 773 -16.73 -27.26 -27.26
C ILE A 773 -18.00 -26.40 -27.17
N LEU A 774 -19.19 -26.99 -26.99
CA LEU A 774 -20.42 -26.21 -26.84
C LEU A 774 -20.37 -25.31 -25.60
N LEU A 775 -19.81 -25.79 -24.48
CA LEU A 775 -19.58 -25.00 -23.27
C LEU A 775 -18.67 -23.81 -23.55
N HIS A 776 -17.56 -24.05 -24.26
CA HIS A 776 -16.65 -22.99 -24.69
C HIS A 776 -17.38 -21.94 -25.54
N LEU A 777 -18.18 -22.35 -26.51
CA LEU A 777 -18.97 -21.44 -27.35
C LEU A 777 -19.90 -20.56 -26.51
N ARG A 778 -20.49 -21.11 -25.44
CA ARG A 778 -21.33 -20.31 -24.51
C ARG A 778 -20.53 -19.24 -23.78
N PHE A 779 -19.33 -19.55 -23.27
CA PHE A 779 -18.47 -18.54 -22.67
C PHE A 779 -17.98 -17.49 -23.68
N ALA A 780 -17.72 -17.89 -24.93
CA ALA A 780 -17.40 -16.94 -26.00
C ALA A 780 -18.57 -15.98 -26.30
N GLU A 781 -19.82 -16.46 -26.22
CA GLU A 781 -21.01 -15.59 -26.28
C GLU A 781 -21.08 -14.65 -25.07
N VAL A 782 -20.69 -15.08 -23.87
CA VAL A 782 -20.58 -14.19 -22.69
C VAL A 782 -19.54 -13.08 -22.90
N VAL A 783 -18.38 -13.40 -23.49
CA VAL A 783 -17.37 -12.39 -23.88
C VAL A 783 -17.95 -11.40 -24.88
N LYS A 784 -18.72 -11.88 -25.86
CA LYS A 784 -19.42 -11.04 -26.84
C LYS A 784 -20.44 -10.12 -26.15
N ILE A 785 -21.26 -10.62 -25.22
CA ILE A 785 -22.20 -9.82 -24.43
C ILE A 785 -21.47 -8.73 -23.64
N LEU A 786 -20.39 -9.07 -22.96
CA LEU A 786 -19.57 -8.11 -22.22
C LEU A 786 -19.06 -6.98 -23.14
N ARG A 787 -18.52 -7.32 -24.30
CA ARG A 787 -18.03 -6.32 -25.26
C ARG A 787 -19.14 -5.44 -25.82
N VAL A 788 -20.27 -6.04 -26.21
CA VAL A 788 -21.39 -5.34 -26.83
C VAL A 788 -22.12 -4.46 -25.82
N SER A 789 -22.07 -4.81 -24.52
CA SER A 789 -22.63 -3.98 -23.45
C SER A 789 -22.08 -2.55 -23.48
N ALA A 790 -20.79 -2.37 -23.77
CA ALA A 790 -20.20 -1.03 -23.86
C ALA A 790 -20.53 -0.28 -25.17
N LYS A 791 -21.04 -0.97 -26.18
CA LYS A 791 -21.34 -0.41 -27.52
C LYS A 791 -22.84 -0.18 -27.78
N THR A 792 -23.70 -0.73 -26.95
CA THR A 792 -25.16 -0.67 -27.12
C THR A 792 -25.68 0.66 -26.57
N GLY A 793 -26.10 1.56 -27.46
CA GLY A 793 -26.52 2.92 -27.09
C GLY A 793 -25.36 3.89 -26.84
N PRO A 794 -25.67 5.18 -26.62
CA PRO A 794 -24.67 6.26 -26.54
C PRO A 794 -23.74 6.17 -25.32
N ARG A 795 -24.16 5.47 -24.27
CA ARG A 795 -23.38 5.27 -23.02
C ARG A 795 -23.30 3.79 -22.61
N GLY A 796 -23.46 2.88 -23.58
CA GLY A 796 -23.55 1.46 -23.29
C GLY A 796 -24.82 1.07 -22.52
N CYS A 797 -24.92 -0.22 -22.20
CA CYS A 797 -26.02 -0.84 -21.47
C CYS A 797 -25.49 -1.55 -20.22
N VAL A 798 -25.66 -0.90 -19.07
CA VAL A 798 -25.21 -1.41 -17.75
C VAL A 798 -25.86 -2.75 -17.41
N ASP A 799 -27.15 -2.94 -17.70
CA ASP A 799 -27.83 -4.20 -17.40
C ASP A 799 -27.22 -5.38 -18.18
N THR A 800 -26.86 -5.16 -19.44
CA THR A 800 -26.16 -6.16 -20.28
C THR A 800 -24.75 -6.43 -19.74
N PHE A 801 -24.06 -5.40 -19.24
CA PHE A 801 -22.78 -5.57 -18.55
C PHE A 801 -22.93 -6.42 -17.28
N LEU A 802 -23.88 -6.12 -16.41
CA LEU A 802 -24.13 -6.88 -15.18
C LEU A 802 -24.54 -8.33 -15.48
N SER A 803 -25.26 -8.57 -16.59
CA SER A 803 -25.58 -9.94 -17.04
C SER A 803 -24.31 -10.70 -17.40
N ALA A 804 -23.39 -10.07 -18.14
CA ALA A 804 -22.10 -10.68 -18.44
C ALA A 804 -21.27 -10.92 -17.18
N VAL A 805 -21.31 -10.02 -16.18
CA VAL A 805 -20.63 -10.22 -14.88
C VAL A 805 -21.15 -11.48 -14.18
N ARG A 806 -22.47 -11.65 -14.06
CA ARG A 806 -23.06 -12.85 -13.42
C ARG A 806 -22.74 -14.14 -14.18
N LEU A 807 -22.79 -14.11 -15.51
CA LEU A 807 -22.44 -15.25 -16.36
C LEU A 807 -20.92 -15.57 -16.35
N SER A 808 -20.07 -14.60 -16.00
CA SER A 808 -18.61 -14.77 -15.91
C SER A 808 -18.14 -15.27 -14.54
N LEU A 809 -18.91 -15.03 -13.48
CA LEU A 809 -18.56 -15.44 -12.12
C LEU A 809 -18.20 -16.93 -11.99
N PRO A 810 -18.97 -17.87 -12.58
CA PRO A 810 -18.66 -19.29 -12.51
C PRO A 810 -17.25 -19.62 -12.99
N ILE A 811 -16.83 -19.10 -14.15
CA ILE A 811 -15.48 -19.39 -14.66
C ILE A 811 -14.38 -18.70 -13.83
N PHE A 812 -14.64 -17.53 -13.24
CA PHE A 812 -13.70 -16.90 -12.30
C PHE A 812 -13.49 -17.74 -11.04
N ALA A 813 -14.55 -18.33 -10.48
CA ALA A 813 -14.47 -19.21 -9.31
C ALA A 813 -13.77 -20.54 -9.59
N MET A 814 -13.74 -20.98 -10.85
CA MET A 814 -13.09 -22.22 -11.28
C MET A 814 -11.65 -22.04 -11.77
N THR A 815 -11.15 -20.80 -11.86
CA THR A 815 -9.82 -20.47 -12.39
C THR A 815 -8.89 -19.79 -11.39
N HIS A 816 -9.28 -19.73 -10.12
CA HIS A 816 -8.52 -19.03 -9.08
C HIS A 816 -8.40 -17.51 -9.32
N ALA A 817 -9.37 -16.92 -10.03
CA ALA A 817 -9.45 -15.47 -10.22
C ALA A 817 -10.07 -14.78 -8.99
N LYS A 818 -9.51 -15.02 -7.80
CA LYS A 818 -10.04 -14.60 -6.48
C LYS A 818 -10.44 -13.12 -6.44
N ASP A 819 -9.56 -12.25 -6.94
CA ASP A 819 -9.77 -10.80 -6.97
C ASP A 819 -11.01 -10.45 -7.80
N TYR A 820 -11.21 -11.12 -8.93
CA TYR A 820 -12.36 -10.86 -9.80
C TYR A 820 -13.66 -11.46 -9.26
N VAL A 821 -13.61 -12.57 -8.53
CA VAL A 821 -14.78 -13.08 -7.78
C VAL A 821 -15.21 -12.05 -6.73
N ARG A 822 -14.26 -11.52 -5.95
CA ARG A 822 -14.53 -10.46 -4.95
C ARG A 822 -15.10 -9.20 -5.60
N LEU A 823 -14.41 -8.66 -6.59
CA LEU A 823 -14.81 -7.41 -7.25
C LEU A 823 -16.15 -7.53 -7.97
N ALA A 824 -16.46 -8.67 -8.59
CA ALA A 824 -17.76 -8.90 -9.20
C ALA A 824 -18.88 -9.01 -8.15
N CYS A 825 -18.64 -9.68 -7.02
CA CYS A 825 -19.60 -9.71 -5.90
C CYS A 825 -19.84 -8.31 -5.32
N ASP A 826 -18.77 -7.54 -5.06
CA ASP A 826 -18.85 -6.15 -4.59
C ASP A 826 -19.68 -5.28 -5.53
N LEU A 827 -19.43 -5.38 -6.84
CA LEU A 827 -20.18 -4.64 -7.88
C LEU A 827 -21.66 -5.03 -7.92
N LEU A 828 -21.99 -6.33 -7.87
CA LEU A 828 -23.37 -6.80 -7.94
C LEU A 828 -24.17 -6.42 -6.69
N ILE A 829 -23.59 -6.56 -5.50
CA ILE A 829 -24.20 -6.11 -4.24
C ILE A 829 -24.40 -4.60 -4.25
N PHE A 830 -23.38 -3.85 -4.69
CA PHE A 830 -23.49 -2.40 -4.85
C PHE A 830 -24.64 -2.03 -5.79
N MET A 831 -24.70 -2.59 -7.01
CA MET A 831 -25.74 -2.23 -7.98
C MET A 831 -27.15 -2.60 -7.48
N LYS A 832 -27.26 -3.69 -6.70
CA LYS A 832 -28.51 -4.10 -6.05
C LYS A 832 -28.99 -3.09 -5.01
N CYS A 833 -28.07 -2.44 -4.29
CA CYS A 833 -28.38 -1.45 -3.25
C CYS A 833 -28.36 0.00 -3.74
N ALA A 834 -27.69 0.28 -4.85
CA ALA A 834 -27.47 1.62 -5.38
C ALA A 834 -28.79 2.40 -5.56
N SER A 835 -28.73 3.71 -5.26
CA SER A 835 -29.84 4.63 -5.47
C SER A 835 -30.16 4.80 -6.96
N PRO A 836 -31.38 5.24 -7.33
CA PRO A 836 -31.70 5.61 -8.70
C PRO A 836 -30.71 6.64 -9.30
N SER A 837 -30.31 7.64 -8.51
CA SER A 837 -29.32 8.65 -8.93
C SER A 837 -27.94 8.03 -9.21
N MET A 838 -27.49 7.08 -8.37
CA MET A 838 -26.19 6.43 -8.51
C MET A 838 -26.19 5.48 -9.71
N ARG A 839 -27.27 4.74 -9.94
CA ARG A 839 -27.41 3.90 -11.15
C ARG A 839 -27.36 4.75 -12.42
N LYS A 840 -28.01 5.92 -12.40
CA LYS A 840 -27.96 6.88 -13.52
C LYS A 840 -26.56 7.45 -13.72
N LEU A 841 -25.88 7.87 -12.65
CA LEU A 841 -24.49 8.33 -12.71
C LEU A 841 -23.57 7.22 -13.26
N PHE A 842 -23.78 5.98 -12.82
CA PHE A 842 -22.99 4.83 -13.28
C PHE A 842 -23.16 4.60 -14.77
N GLN A 843 -24.41 4.64 -15.25
CA GLN A 843 -24.73 4.49 -16.65
C GLN A 843 -24.16 5.61 -17.52
N GLU A 844 -24.30 6.87 -17.10
CA GLU A 844 -23.94 8.00 -17.96
C GLU A 844 -22.44 8.30 -17.92
N GLU A 845 -21.77 8.18 -16.78
CA GLU A 845 -20.41 8.71 -16.60
C GLU A 845 -19.37 7.65 -16.22
N ILE A 846 -19.75 6.58 -15.53
CA ILE A 846 -18.78 5.66 -14.94
C ILE A 846 -18.49 4.47 -15.87
N PHE A 847 -19.54 3.86 -16.41
CA PHE A 847 -19.42 2.62 -17.18
C PHE A 847 -18.65 2.83 -18.49
N THR A 848 -19.05 3.84 -19.28
CA THR A 848 -18.41 4.17 -20.55
C THR A 848 -18.21 5.67 -20.72
N ARG A 849 -17.43 6.01 -21.75
CA ARG A 849 -17.11 7.36 -22.18
C ARG A 849 -17.46 7.52 -23.65
N PRO A 850 -17.97 8.69 -24.07
CA PRO A 850 -18.12 8.99 -25.47
C PRO A 850 -16.73 9.14 -26.11
N THR A 851 -16.59 8.65 -27.33
CA THR A 851 -15.44 8.91 -28.21
C THR A 851 -15.68 10.21 -28.99
N GLU A 852 -14.63 10.73 -29.62
CA GLU A 852 -14.74 11.88 -30.55
C GLU A 852 -15.78 11.67 -31.67
N THR A 853 -16.10 10.41 -31.99
CA THR A 853 -17.09 10.04 -33.01
C THR A 853 -18.48 9.79 -32.43
N GLY A 854 -18.74 10.14 -31.17
CA GLY A 854 -20.01 9.89 -30.48
C GLY A 854 -20.28 8.42 -30.11
N GLY A 855 -19.32 7.53 -30.32
CA GLY A 855 -19.43 6.12 -29.94
C GLY A 855 -19.11 5.91 -28.45
N SER A 856 -19.56 4.80 -27.87
CA SER A 856 -19.29 4.49 -26.46
C SER A 856 -18.08 3.55 -26.33
N GLN A 857 -17.17 3.87 -25.39
CA GLN A 857 -16.01 3.03 -25.03
C GLN A 857 -15.94 2.83 -23.50
N PRO A 858 -15.56 1.66 -22.98
CA PRO A 858 -15.31 1.48 -21.55
C PRO A 858 -14.36 2.55 -21.00
N ALA A 859 -14.67 3.10 -19.83
CA ALA A 859 -13.85 4.17 -19.25
C ALA A 859 -12.42 3.70 -18.96
N ASP A 860 -12.24 2.47 -18.48
CA ASP A 860 -10.91 1.87 -18.23
C ASP A 860 -10.12 1.63 -19.52
N GLN A 861 -10.80 1.36 -20.64
CA GLN A 861 -10.15 1.31 -21.95
C GLN A 861 -9.64 2.69 -22.39
N ALA A 862 -10.36 3.76 -22.05
CA ALA A 862 -9.91 5.12 -22.34
C ALA A 862 -8.63 5.45 -21.55
N MET A 863 -8.55 5.01 -20.29
CA MET A 863 -7.36 5.15 -19.46
C MET A 863 -6.16 4.38 -20.02
N GLU A 864 -6.34 3.11 -20.39
CA GLU A 864 -5.28 2.30 -21.03
C GLU A 864 -4.78 2.95 -22.34
N ARG A 865 -5.68 3.58 -23.11
CA ARG A 865 -5.27 4.38 -24.28
C ARG A 865 -4.41 5.58 -23.88
N SER A 866 -4.73 6.29 -22.79
CA SER A 866 -3.87 7.36 -22.26
C SER A 866 -2.49 6.83 -21.92
N VAL A 867 -2.39 5.73 -21.16
CA VAL A 867 -1.12 5.08 -20.80
C VAL A 867 -0.29 4.74 -22.03
N LYS A 868 -0.91 4.14 -23.05
CA LYS A 868 -0.24 3.82 -24.31
C LYS A 868 0.31 5.05 -25.03
N HIS A 869 -0.46 6.13 -25.12
CA HIS A 869 0.01 7.37 -25.74
C HIS A 869 1.21 7.95 -24.99
N MET A 870 1.15 7.97 -23.65
CA MET A 870 2.30 8.39 -22.83
C MET A 870 3.55 7.56 -23.12
N ARG A 871 3.41 6.23 -23.24
CA ARG A 871 4.53 5.34 -23.62
C ARG A 871 5.04 5.58 -25.05
N GLN A 872 4.17 5.93 -25.99
CA GLN A 872 4.58 6.25 -27.35
C GLN A 872 5.40 7.54 -27.41
N GLU A 873 4.98 8.57 -26.69
CA GLU A 873 5.66 9.87 -26.66
C GLU A 873 6.96 9.84 -25.86
N CYS A 874 6.92 9.21 -24.69
CA CYS A 874 8.02 9.21 -23.73
C CYS A 874 9.01 8.05 -23.93
N GLY A 875 8.61 7.01 -24.66
CA GLY A 875 9.39 5.78 -24.89
C GLY A 875 9.12 4.70 -23.84
N LYS A 876 9.87 3.59 -23.89
CA LYS A 876 9.74 2.45 -22.94
C LYS A 876 10.87 2.34 -21.92
N THR A 877 11.85 3.25 -22.00
CA THR A 877 13.09 3.20 -21.23
C THR A 877 13.20 4.42 -20.34
N TYR A 878 13.55 4.21 -19.08
CA TYR A 878 13.81 5.29 -18.14
C TYR A 878 15.07 6.06 -18.52
N ARG A 879 14.99 7.41 -18.51
CA ARG A 879 16.12 8.32 -18.70
C ARG A 879 15.98 9.48 -17.71
N LYS A 880 17.11 10.07 -17.29
CA LYS A 880 17.08 11.28 -16.44
C LYS A 880 16.27 12.39 -17.13
N GLY A 881 15.34 13.00 -16.41
CA GLY A 881 14.42 14.01 -16.95
C GLY A 881 13.14 13.45 -17.60
N LEU A 882 12.91 12.13 -17.53
CA LEU A 882 11.66 11.52 -17.99
C LEU A 882 10.44 12.04 -17.21
N ASP A 883 10.58 12.34 -15.92
CA ASP A 883 9.48 12.85 -15.08
C ASP A 883 8.89 14.14 -15.70
N LYS A 884 9.76 15.11 -16.03
CA LYS A 884 9.36 16.36 -16.70
C LYS A 884 8.76 16.13 -18.09
N LYS A 885 9.30 15.16 -18.83
CA LYS A 885 8.76 14.81 -20.15
C LYS A 885 7.37 14.19 -20.02
N LEU A 886 7.13 13.39 -18.99
CA LEU A 886 5.83 12.81 -18.71
C LEU A 886 4.82 13.88 -18.27
N GLU A 887 5.22 14.79 -17.39
CA GLU A 887 4.36 15.92 -16.99
C GLU A 887 4.00 16.79 -18.20
N ALA A 888 4.99 17.12 -19.05
CA ALA A 888 4.77 17.88 -20.27
C ALA A 888 3.87 17.13 -21.28
N ALA A 889 4.06 15.83 -21.45
CA ALA A 889 3.23 14.99 -22.32
C ALA A 889 1.78 14.88 -21.81
N ALA A 890 1.60 14.77 -20.49
CA ALA A 890 0.28 14.77 -19.86
C ALA A 890 -0.43 16.12 -20.05
N ALA A 891 0.33 17.22 -20.14
CA ALA A 891 -0.19 18.57 -20.30
C ALA A 891 -0.43 19.01 -21.76
N THR A 892 0.36 18.57 -22.74
CA THR A 892 0.42 19.17 -24.10
C THR A 892 -0.18 18.32 -25.22
N ARG A 893 -0.95 17.28 -24.88
CA ARG A 893 -1.34 16.18 -25.78
C ARG A 893 -1.76 16.60 -27.21
N PRO A 894 -1.09 16.10 -28.26
CA PRO A 894 -1.54 16.25 -29.65
C PRO A 894 -2.43 15.08 -30.10
N SER A 895 -3.46 15.40 -30.88
CA SER A 895 -4.25 14.48 -31.69
C SER A 895 -3.40 13.90 -32.84
N LYS A 896 -2.92 12.67 -32.75
CA LYS A 896 -2.32 11.96 -33.90
C LYS A 896 -2.85 10.53 -34.06
N PRO A 897 -2.81 9.96 -35.27
CA PRO A 897 -3.70 8.88 -35.70
C PRO A 897 -3.50 7.55 -34.98
N THR A 898 -4.60 6.78 -34.96
CA THR A 898 -4.89 5.57 -34.20
C THR A 898 -3.99 4.35 -34.43
N GLU A 899 -3.66 3.69 -33.32
CA GLU A 899 -3.11 2.32 -33.12
C GLU A 899 -3.65 1.22 -34.07
N VAL A 900 -4.84 1.43 -34.66
CA VAL A 900 -5.46 0.55 -35.67
C VAL A 900 -4.56 0.37 -36.89
N GLN A 901 -3.81 1.40 -37.29
CA GLN A 901 -2.86 1.33 -38.39
C GLN A 901 -1.66 0.43 -38.05
N MET A 902 -1.04 0.64 -36.88
CA MET A 902 0.10 -0.19 -36.44
C MET A 902 -0.29 -1.65 -36.15
N ASN A 903 -1.48 -1.90 -35.60
CA ASN A 903 -1.97 -3.27 -35.36
C ASN A 903 -2.35 -3.98 -36.67
N GLU A 904 -2.91 -3.27 -37.66
CA GLU A 904 -3.17 -3.86 -38.97
C GLU A 904 -1.86 -4.08 -39.74
N GLU A 905 -0.86 -3.20 -39.62
CA GLU A 905 0.51 -3.41 -40.14
C GLU A 905 1.16 -4.67 -39.55
N LEU A 906 1.05 -4.88 -38.23
CA LEU A 906 1.52 -6.11 -37.58
C LEU A 906 0.74 -7.36 -38.02
N ARG A 907 -0.54 -7.19 -38.39
CA ARG A 907 -1.42 -8.29 -38.84
C ARG A 907 -1.24 -8.64 -40.32
N THR A 908 -0.91 -7.66 -41.17
CA THR A 908 -0.84 -7.84 -42.63
C THR A 908 0.58 -7.79 -43.19
N GLY A 909 1.55 -7.26 -42.45
CA GLY A 909 2.90 -7.00 -42.92
C GLY A 909 3.01 -5.85 -43.94
N ASP A 910 1.95 -5.04 -44.10
CA ASP A 910 1.87 -3.97 -45.11
C ASP A 910 1.72 -2.59 -44.46
N SER A 911 2.74 -1.73 -44.63
CA SER A 911 2.84 -0.37 -44.08
C SER A 911 1.94 0.67 -44.74
N ASN A 912 1.21 0.30 -45.80
CA ASN A 912 0.38 1.24 -46.57
C ASN A 912 -1.13 1.12 -46.27
N VAL A 913 -1.53 0.36 -45.26
CA VAL A 913 -2.95 0.16 -44.94
C VAL A 913 -3.53 1.42 -44.29
N LYS A 914 -4.42 2.13 -44.99
CA LYS A 914 -5.23 3.21 -44.40
C LYS A 914 -6.18 2.58 -43.37
N ALA A 915 -6.28 3.17 -42.17
CA ALA A 915 -7.26 2.76 -41.16
C ALA A 915 -8.67 2.85 -41.75
N SER A 916 -9.28 1.71 -42.04
CA SER A 916 -10.69 1.68 -42.43
C SER A 916 -11.51 2.17 -41.24
N ARG A 917 -12.15 3.33 -41.40
CA ARG A 917 -13.33 3.70 -40.61
C ARG A 917 -14.29 2.50 -40.60
N SER A 918 -14.94 2.26 -39.46
CA SER A 918 -15.75 1.06 -39.19
C SER A 918 -16.72 0.77 -40.34
N ARG A 919 -16.35 -0.15 -41.22
CA ARG A 919 -17.30 -0.73 -42.18
C ARG A 919 -18.10 -1.79 -41.44
N ALA A 920 -19.42 -1.80 -41.65
CA ALA A 920 -20.33 -2.85 -41.18
C ALA A 920 -19.86 -4.22 -41.62
N THR A 921 -19.12 -4.27 -42.73
CA THR A 921 -18.54 -5.46 -43.32
C THR A 921 -17.02 -5.50 -43.19
N LYS A 922 -16.47 -6.71 -43.29
CA LYS A 922 -15.04 -7.00 -43.36
C LYS A 922 -14.82 -7.96 -44.52
N THR A 923 -13.81 -7.68 -45.33
CA THR A 923 -13.42 -8.59 -46.42
C THR A 923 -12.71 -9.81 -45.84
N VAL A 924 -13.19 -11.00 -46.20
CA VAL A 924 -12.65 -12.29 -45.78
C VAL A 924 -11.26 -12.50 -46.40
N LYS A 925 -10.25 -12.70 -45.54
CA LYS A 925 -8.87 -13.04 -45.96
C LYS A 925 -8.68 -14.56 -46.07
N ASN A 926 -7.68 -14.99 -46.85
CA ASN A 926 -7.41 -16.42 -47.11
C ASN A 926 -7.10 -17.23 -45.81
N LYS A 927 -6.41 -16.61 -44.85
CA LYS A 927 -6.16 -17.16 -43.49
C LYS A 927 -7.07 -16.53 -42.42
N SER A 928 -8.31 -16.22 -42.77
CA SER A 928 -9.26 -15.69 -41.78
C SER A 928 -9.68 -16.79 -40.79
N PRO A 929 -9.85 -16.45 -39.50
CA PRO A 929 -10.42 -17.37 -38.51
C PRO A 929 -11.74 -18.01 -38.98
N LEU A 930 -12.59 -17.26 -39.69
CA LEU A 930 -13.85 -17.79 -40.22
C LEU A 930 -13.64 -18.92 -41.24
N VAL A 931 -12.85 -18.72 -42.29
CA VAL A 931 -12.66 -19.72 -43.36
C VAL A 931 -11.77 -20.87 -42.91
N SER A 932 -10.62 -20.55 -42.30
CA SER A 932 -9.69 -21.57 -41.80
C SER A 932 -10.33 -22.39 -40.68
N GLY A 933 -11.04 -21.72 -39.77
CA GLY A 933 -11.79 -22.38 -38.70
C GLY A 933 -12.89 -23.25 -39.25
N PHE A 934 -13.72 -22.75 -40.18
CA PHE A 934 -14.79 -23.57 -40.77
C PHE A 934 -14.22 -24.81 -41.47
N ASN A 935 -13.20 -24.66 -42.31
CA ASN A 935 -12.59 -25.80 -42.99
C ASN A 935 -12.04 -26.83 -42.01
N TYR A 936 -11.42 -26.36 -40.92
CA TYR A 936 -10.90 -27.25 -39.89
C TYR A 936 -12.04 -27.97 -39.15
N ILE A 937 -13.05 -27.25 -38.69
CA ILE A 937 -14.18 -27.80 -37.91
C ILE A 937 -15.05 -28.73 -38.75
N HIS A 938 -15.39 -28.33 -39.99
CA HIS A 938 -16.29 -29.06 -40.88
C HIS A 938 -15.57 -30.20 -41.60
N ASN A 939 -14.49 -29.91 -42.33
CA ASN A 939 -13.87 -30.91 -43.20
C ASN A 939 -12.84 -31.80 -42.49
N ILE A 940 -12.12 -31.27 -41.51
CA ILE A 940 -11.01 -32.00 -40.85
C ILE A 940 -11.48 -32.69 -39.57
N LEU A 941 -12.14 -31.97 -38.67
CA LEU A 941 -12.60 -32.52 -37.39
C LEU A 941 -13.96 -33.21 -37.51
N LYS A 942 -14.76 -32.90 -38.54
CA LYS A 942 -16.14 -33.37 -38.70
C LYS A 942 -16.95 -33.20 -37.41
N LEU A 943 -16.70 -32.11 -36.69
CA LEU A 943 -17.08 -31.99 -35.27
C LEU A 943 -18.59 -32.14 -35.07
N TRP A 944 -19.39 -31.57 -35.97
CA TRP A 944 -20.85 -31.59 -35.91
C TRP A 944 -21.48 -32.54 -36.92
N HIS A 945 -20.74 -33.50 -37.47
CA HIS A 945 -21.25 -34.43 -38.48
C HIS A 945 -22.36 -35.35 -37.92
N PRO A 946 -23.41 -35.68 -38.70
CA PRO A 946 -24.57 -36.41 -38.17
C PRO A 946 -24.32 -37.90 -37.89
N ILE A 947 -23.35 -38.51 -38.59
CA ILE A 947 -23.04 -39.94 -38.51
C ILE A 947 -21.62 -40.16 -37.97
N ASP A 948 -20.61 -39.65 -38.68
CA ASP A 948 -19.21 -39.74 -38.26
C ASP A 948 -18.95 -39.14 -36.87
N ASP A 949 -18.16 -39.86 -36.07
CA ASP A 949 -17.60 -39.37 -34.81
C ASP A 949 -16.60 -38.23 -35.07
N PRO A 950 -16.47 -37.25 -34.15
CA PRO A 950 -15.50 -36.19 -34.29
C PRO A 950 -14.08 -36.73 -34.35
N ILE A 951 -13.29 -36.25 -35.30
CA ILE A 951 -11.86 -36.53 -35.35
C ILE A 951 -11.19 -35.62 -34.31
N VAL A 952 -10.67 -36.23 -33.24
CA VAL A 952 -9.93 -35.55 -32.17
C VAL A 952 -8.50 -35.30 -32.58
N LYS A 953 -7.93 -36.21 -33.37
CA LYS A 953 -6.57 -36.07 -33.90
C LYS A 953 -6.53 -36.53 -35.35
N PRO A 954 -6.34 -35.60 -36.30
CA PRO A 954 -6.12 -35.96 -37.69
C PRO A 954 -4.82 -36.78 -37.81
N GLY A 955 -4.88 -37.87 -38.55
CA GLY A 955 -3.76 -38.72 -38.87
C GLY A 955 -2.70 -37.98 -39.69
N SER A 956 -1.46 -37.98 -39.23
CA SER A 956 -0.32 -37.42 -39.96
C SER A 956 0.57 -38.54 -40.52
N GLY A 957 0.93 -38.47 -41.80
CA GLY A 957 1.91 -39.39 -42.41
C GLY A 957 1.45 -40.85 -42.47
N GLY A 958 0.21 -41.11 -42.87
CA GLY A 958 -0.34 -42.46 -43.04
C GLY A 958 -0.87 -43.12 -41.74
N LYS A 959 -0.84 -42.41 -40.61
CA LYS A 959 -1.52 -42.85 -39.37
C LYS A 959 -3.03 -42.65 -39.48
N LYS A 960 -3.82 -43.51 -38.83
CA LYS A 960 -5.28 -43.38 -38.75
C LYS A 960 -5.67 -42.18 -37.88
N ASP A 961 -6.83 -41.60 -38.19
CA ASP A 961 -7.48 -40.61 -37.36
C ASP A 961 -7.87 -41.20 -35.99
N VAL A 962 -7.81 -40.37 -34.95
CA VAL A 962 -8.35 -40.71 -33.62
C VAL A 962 -9.72 -40.06 -33.49
N LEU A 963 -10.73 -40.87 -33.16
CA LEU A 963 -12.14 -40.47 -33.08
C LEU A 963 -12.57 -40.29 -31.61
N ALA A 964 -13.39 -39.27 -31.33
CA ALA A 964 -14.08 -39.11 -30.06
C ALA A 964 -15.28 -40.06 -30.03
N THR A 965 -15.09 -41.25 -29.48
CA THR A 965 -16.22 -42.16 -29.27
C THR A 965 -17.18 -41.60 -28.20
N PRO A 966 -18.44 -42.04 -28.13
CA PRO A 966 -19.45 -41.47 -27.23
C PRO A 966 -19.06 -41.44 -25.74
N LEU A 967 -18.25 -42.38 -25.28
CA LEU A 967 -17.78 -42.46 -23.89
C LEU A 967 -16.35 -41.94 -23.72
N SER A 968 -15.72 -41.47 -24.78
CA SER A 968 -14.33 -41.03 -24.75
C SER A 968 -14.24 -39.58 -24.30
N TYR A 969 -13.49 -39.38 -23.21
CA TYR A 969 -13.00 -38.08 -22.79
C TYR A 969 -11.68 -37.73 -23.49
N GLU A 970 -11.24 -38.51 -24.50
CA GLU A 970 -10.00 -38.22 -25.23
C GLU A 970 -10.08 -36.89 -25.97
N ILE A 971 -9.03 -36.11 -25.83
CA ILE A 971 -8.82 -34.84 -26.52
C ILE A 971 -7.49 -34.89 -27.29
N PRO A 972 -7.19 -33.89 -28.14
CA PRO A 972 -6.01 -33.91 -28.99
C PRO A 972 -4.73 -34.16 -28.19
N LYS A 973 -3.73 -34.81 -28.82
CA LYS A 973 -2.47 -35.26 -28.21
C LYS A 973 -2.56 -36.47 -27.26
N GLY A 974 -3.71 -37.13 -27.15
CA GLY A 974 -3.87 -38.33 -26.32
C GLY A 974 -4.06 -38.00 -24.84
N GLU A 975 -4.58 -36.80 -24.56
CA GLU A 975 -4.96 -36.36 -23.23
C GLU A 975 -6.43 -36.72 -22.97
N THR A 976 -6.86 -36.65 -21.72
CA THR A 976 -8.26 -36.90 -21.33
C THR A 976 -8.84 -35.69 -20.61
N LEU A 977 -10.09 -35.38 -20.88
CA LEU A 977 -10.85 -34.28 -20.29
C LEU A 977 -11.35 -34.68 -18.90
N ASP A 978 -11.30 -33.76 -17.94
CA ASP A 978 -11.89 -33.98 -16.62
C ASP A 978 -13.43 -33.92 -16.72
N PRO A 979 -14.20 -34.94 -16.29
CA PRO A 979 -15.66 -34.91 -16.38
C PRO A 979 -16.31 -33.70 -15.70
N ASN A 980 -15.71 -33.15 -14.63
CA ASN A 980 -16.23 -31.97 -13.96
C ASN A 980 -16.15 -30.70 -14.83
N LEU A 981 -15.31 -30.68 -15.87
CA LEU A 981 -15.28 -29.58 -16.83
C LEU A 981 -16.65 -29.41 -17.50
N LEU A 982 -17.36 -30.51 -17.75
CA LEU A 982 -18.68 -30.48 -18.37
C LEU A 982 -19.71 -29.78 -17.48
N ASN A 983 -19.52 -29.81 -16.15
CA ASN A 983 -20.37 -29.17 -15.13
C ASN A 983 -19.79 -27.86 -14.59
N LEU A 984 -18.81 -27.28 -15.30
CA LEU A 984 -18.05 -26.14 -14.79
C LEU A 984 -18.95 -24.97 -14.42
N PHE A 985 -20.01 -24.71 -15.19
CA PHE A 985 -20.89 -23.58 -14.93
C PHE A 985 -21.68 -23.76 -13.64
N GLU A 986 -22.26 -24.95 -13.41
CA GLU A 986 -23.01 -25.25 -12.20
C GLU A 986 -22.08 -25.27 -10.97
N LEU A 987 -20.96 -26.00 -11.04
CA LEU A 987 -19.97 -26.05 -9.95
C LEU A 987 -19.43 -24.66 -9.61
N GLY A 988 -19.12 -23.85 -10.63
CA GLY A 988 -18.69 -22.47 -10.46
C GLY A 988 -19.78 -21.60 -9.83
N THR A 989 -21.04 -21.77 -10.24
CA THR A 989 -22.19 -21.06 -9.67
C THR A 989 -22.37 -21.39 -8.19
N GLN A 990 -22.32 -22.68 -7.83
CA GLN A 990 -22.39 -23.13 -6.44
C GLN A 990 -21.25 -22.56 -5.60
N ARG A 991 -20.01 -22.56 -6.12
CA ARG A 991 -18.87 -21.92 -5.44
C ARG A 991 -19.08 -20.43 -5.23
N CYS A 992 -19.60 -19.72 -6.23
CA CYS A 992 -19.91 -18.29 -6.10
C CYS A 992 -21.01 -18.00 -5.07
N ILE A 993 -22.07 -18.81 -5.06
CA ILE A 993 -23.14 -18.71 -4.06
C ILE A 993 -22.58 -18.96 -2.67
N HIS A 994 -21.82 -20.05 -2.47
CA HIS A 994 -21.18 -20.35 -1.19
C HIS A 994 -20.19 -19.27 -0.75
N TYR A 995 -19.43 -18.71 -1.69
CA TYR A 995 -18.56 -17.56 -1.44
C TYR A 995 -19.33 -16.32 -0.99
N CYS A 996 -20.46 -16.04 -1.61
CA CYS A 996 -21.34 -14.93 -1.23
C CYS A 996 -21.95 -15.16 0.17
N VAL A 997 -22.48 -16.35 0.43
CA VAL A 997 -23.00 -16.74 1.74
C VAL A 997 -21.93 -16.57 2.82
N GLU A 998 -20.73 -17.14 2.64
CA GLU A 998 -19.70 -17.10 3.67
C GLU A 998 -19.15 -15.69 3.92
N TYR A 999 -18.92 -14.88 2.87
CA TYR A 999 -18.16 -13.62 2.97
C TYR A 999 -18.97 -12.34 2.83
N TYR A 1000 -20.25 -12.42 2.46
CA TYR A 1000 -21.11 -11.24 2.33
C TYR A 1000 -22.40 -11.32 3.14
N ILE A 1001 -22.81 -12.53 3.56
CA ILE A 1001 -24.01 -12.76 4.37
C ILE A 1001 -23.62 -13.18 5.79
N LYS A 1002 -22.89 -14.29 5.97
CA LYS A 1002 -22.42 -14.75 7.29
C LYS A 1002 -21.35 -13.84 7.89
N ASN A 1003 -20.42 -13.36 7.05
CA ASN A 1003 -19.32 -12.47 7.47
C ASN A 1003 -19.24 -11.23 6.57
N PRO A 1004 -20.25 -10.34 6.58
CA PRO A 1004 -20.27 -9.18 5.69
C PRO A 1004 -19.01 -8.33 5.84
N LEU A 1005 -18.55 -7.77 4.72
CA LEU A 1005 -17.34 -6.96 4.63
C LEU A 1005 -16.03 -7.69 4.99
N SER A 1006 -16.00 -9.04 4.97
CA SER A 1006 -14.77 -9.79 5.30
C SER A 1006 -13.57 -9.36 4.45
N VAL A 1007 -12.51 -8.90 5.13
CA VAL A 1007 -11.23 -8.55 4.53
C VAL A 1007 -10.40 -9.82 4.31
N ASP A 1008 -10.34 -10.68 5.32
CA ASP A 1008 -9.70 -11.99 5.23
C ASP A 1008 -10.65 -13.02 4.61
N ARG A 1009 -10.24 -13.63 3.51
CA ARG A 1009 -11.03 -14.64 2.78
C ARG A 1009 -10.16 -15.87 2.57
N SER A 1010 -10.27 -16.79 3.52
CA SER A 1010 -9.52 -18.03 3.55
C SER A 1010 -10.00 -19.06 2.52
N GLU A 1011 -9.06 -19.68 1.81
CA GLU A 1011 -9.36 -20.85 0.97
C GLU A 1011 -9.77 -22.08 1.75
N ALA A 1012 -9.54 -22.10 3.08
CA ALA A 1012 -10.02 -23.17 3.95
C ALA A 1012 -11.55 -23.15 4.10
N LYS A 1013 -12.17 -21.95 4.05
CA LYS A 1013 -13.63 -21.80 4.15
C LYS A 1013 -14.32 -21.99 2.80
N VAL A 1014 -13.80 -21.34 1.75
CA VAL A 1014 -14.32 -21.47 0.39
C VAL A 1014 -13.14 -21.61 -0.58
N SER A 1015 -12.97 -22.80 -1.13
CA SER A 1015 -11.90 -23.08 -2.09
C SER A 1015 -12.24 -22.49 -3.46
N LEU A 1016 -11.43 -21.54 -3.90
CA LEU A 1016 -11.41 -21.03 -5.28
C LEU A 1016 -10.25 -21.63 -6.07
N LYS A 1017 -9.75 -22.82 -5.68
CA LYS A 1017 -8.67 -23.51 -6.40
C LYS A 1017 -9.08 -23.77 -7.85
N ARG A 1018 -8.11 -23.55 -8.74
CA ARG A 1018 -8.27 -23.77 -10.17
C ARG A 1018 -8.64 -25.22 -10.45
N MET A 1019 -9.65 -25.43 -11.29
CA MET A 1019 -9.96 -26.74 -11.87
C MET A 1019 -8.87 -27.16 -12.86
N LEU A 1020 -8.46 -28.42 -12.78
CA LEU A 1020 -7.53 -29.04 -13.71
C LEU A 1020 -8.36 -29.70 -14.80
N SER A 1021 -8.38 -29.10 -15.99
CA SER A 1021 -9.36 -29.40 -17.03
C SER A 1021 -9.05 -30.69 -17.81
N THR A 1022 -7.80 -31.16 -17.74
CA THR A 1022 -7.31 -32.30 -18.50
C THR A 1022 -6.31 -33.13 -17.68
N SER A 1023 -6.03 -34.36 -18.13
CA SER A 1023 -4.98 -35.20 -17.55
C SER A 1023 -3.58 -34.60 -17.73
N ALA A 1024 -3.35 -33.79 -18.77
CA ALA A 1024 -2.10 -33.03 -18.93
C ALA A 1024 -1.99 -31.92 -17.88
N ASP A 1025 -3.04 -31.12 -17.69
CA ASP A 1025 -3.10 -30.09 -16.63
C ASP A 1025 -2.85 -30.71 -15.26
N ARG A 1026 -3.49 -31.86 -14.99
CA ARG A 1026 -3.30 -32.61 -13.76
C ARG A 1026 -1.87 -33.08 -13.59
N LYS A 1027 -1.27 -33.67 -14.63
CA LYS A 1027 0.11 -34.14 -14.61
C LYS A 1027 1.09 -32.98 -14.39
N GLU A 1028 0.89 -31.85 -15.06
CA GLU A 1028 1.69 -30.65 -14.91
C GLU A 1028 1.58 -30.08 -13.49
N ALA A 1029 0.36 -29.93 -12.96
CA ALA A 1029 0.13 -29.42 -11.62
C ALA A 1029 0.69 -30.36 -10.54
N ARG A 1030 0.53 -31.68 -10.70
CA ARG A 1030 1.12 -32.69 -9.80
C ARG A 1030 2.63 -32.64 -9.84
N GLN A 1031 3.22 -32.56 -11.03
CA GLN A 1031 4.67 -32.44 -11.19
C GLN A 1031 5.18 -31.12 -10.59
N LYS A 1032 4.43 -30.03 -10.75
CA LYS A 1032 4.74 -28.75 -10.13
C LYS A 1032 4.73 -28.85 -8.60
N ALA A 1033 3.70 -29.44 -8.01
CA ALA A 1033 3.62 -29.66 -6.56
C ALA A 1033 4.77 -30.54 -6.04
N LEU A 1034 5.10 -31.61 -6.76
CA LEU A 1034 6.26 -32.45 -6.44
C LEU A 1034 7.58 -31.67 -6.57
N ASN A 1035 7.77 -30.90 -7.64
CA ASN A 1035 8.96 -30.08 -7.82
C ASN A 1035 9.09 -29.03 -6.71
N GLN A 1036 7.97 -28.39 -6.34
CA GLN A 1036 7.91 -27.48 -5.22
C GLN A 1036 8.40 -28.16 -3.95
N ALA A 1037 7.98 -29.38 -3.65
CA ALA A 1037 8.31 -30.06 -2.40
C ALA A 1037 9.73 -30.62 -2.30
N VAL A 1038 10.27 -31.16 -3.40
CA VAL A 1038 11.49 -31.99 -3.36
C VAL A 1038 12.53 -31.72 -4.45
N SER A 1039 12.24 -30.91 -5.47
CA SER A 1039 13.24 -30.69 -6.53
C SER A 1039 14.51 -30.02 -6.00
N LEU A 1040 15.64 -30.43 -6.57
CA LEU A 1040 16.97 -29.84 -6.41
C LEU A 1040 17.46 -29.15 -7.69
N SER A 1041 16.65 -29.12 -8.75
CA SER A 1041 16.96 -28.50 -10.03
C SER A 1041 16.61 -27.00 -9.98
N PRO A 1042 17.57 -26.10 -10.28
CA PRO A 1042 17.29 -24.67 -10.34
C PRO A 1042 16.18 -24.31 -11.34
N GLU A 1043 16.15 -24.98 -12.48
CA GLU A 1043 15.18 -24.72 -13.56
C GLU A 1043 13.78 -25.21 -13.17
N GLU A 1044 13.67 -26.39 -12.57
CA GLU A 1044 12.37 -26.92 -12.11
C GLU A 1044 11.81 -26.06 -10.97
N LEU A 1045 12.64 -25.62 -10.03
CA LEU A 1045 12.21 -24.74 -8.94
C LEU A 1045 11.86 -23.34 -9.44
N ASP A 1046 12.57 -22.82 -10.44
CA ASP A 1046 12.23 -21.53 -11.05
C ASP A 1046 10.88 -21.60 -11.78
N ASN A 1047 10.59 -22.70 -12.46
CA ASN A 1047 9.28 -22.91 -13.09
C ASN A 1047 8.17 -23.21 -12.06
N ALA A 1048 8.52 -23.85 -10.94
CA ALA A 1048 7.54 -24.32 -9.97
C ALA A 1048 7.12 -23.28 -8.93
N PHE A 1049 7.97 -22.30 -8.59
CA PHE A 1049 7.67 -21.31 -7.56
C PHE A 1049 7.46 -19.90 -8.09
N LEU A 1050 6.59 -19.14 -7.43
CA LEU A 1050 6.65 -17.66 -7.43
C LEU A 1050 7.75 -17.18 -6.46
N SER A 1051 8.24 -15.94 -6.62
CA SER A 1051 9.40 -15.44 -5.85
C SER A 1051 9.21 -15.53 -4.33
N ASP A 1052 8.01 -15.30 -3.83
CA ASP A 1052 7.71 -15.27 -2.40
C ASP A 1052 7.49 -16.66 -1.81
N GLU A 1053 6.89 -17.57 -2.59
CA GLU A 1053 6.71 -18.99 -2.21
C GLU A 1053 8.05 -19.71 -1.97
N VAL A 1054 9.11 -19.36 -2.74
CA VAL A 1054 10.46 -19.90 -2.47
C VAL A 1054 10.94 -19.51 -1.07
N GLY A 1055 10.58 -18.32 -0.60
CA GLY A 1055 10.98 -17.81 0.70
C GLY A 1055 10.35 -18.59 1.85
N GLU A 1056 9.04 -18.84 1.77
CA GLU A 1056 8.31 -19.63 2.78
C GLU A 1056 8.83 -21.06 2.86
N GLU A 1057 9.03 -21.70 1.71
CA GLU A 1057 9.54 -23.06 1.65
C GLU A 1057 11.01 -23.15 2.13
N LEU A 1058 11.81 -22.12 1.86
CA LEU A 1058 13.17 -21.99 2.40
C LEU A 1058 13.16 -21.91 3.92
N LEU A 1059 12.31 -21.07 4.51
CA LEU A 1059 12.17 -20.96 5.97
C LEU A 1059 11.68 -22.27 6.58
N SER A 1060 10.68 -22.91 5.97
CA SER A 1060 10.18 -24.23 6.38
C SER A 1060 11.29 -25.29 6.39
N THR A 1061 12.11 -25.34 5.34
CA THR A 1061 13.23 -26.27 5.23
C THR A 1061 14.30 -26.01 6.31
N VAL A 1062 14.63 -24.75 6.58
CA VAL A 1062 15.58 -24.38 7.65
C VAL A 1062 15.05 -24.72 9.02
N ARG A 1063 13.75 -24.51 9.26
CA ARG A 1063 13.08 -24.87 10.51
C ARG A 1063 13.22 -26.36 10.78
N ILE A 1064 12.91 -27.21 9.81
CA ILE A 1064 13.01 -28.68 9.96
C ILE A 1064 14.46 -29.11 10.24
N LEU A 1065 15.44 -28.52 9.55
CA LEU A 1065 16.85 -28.79 9.83
C LEU A 1065 17.25 -28.45 11.28
N ASN A 1066 16.82 -27.30 11.79
CA ASN A 1066 17.24 -26.83 13.10
C ASN A 1066 16.43 -27.41 14.26
N GLU A 1067 15.11 -27.51 14.11
CA GLU A 1067 14.17 -27.89 15.17
C GLU A 1067 13.98 -29.42 15.21
N ASP A 1068 13.69 -30.03 14.06
CA ASP A 1068 13.34 -31.46 13.99
C ASP A 1068 14.60 -32.34 13.92
N LEU A 1069 15.58 -31.97 13.10
CA LEU A 1069 16.81 -32.75 12.89
C LEU A 1069 18.01 -32.27 13.72
N LYS A 1070 17.91 -31.11 14.38
CA LYS A 1070 18.93 -30.53 15.27
C LYS A 1070 20.35 -30.58 14.68
N VAL A 1071 20.51 -30.13 13.43
CA VAL A 1071 21.81 -30.21 12.73
C VAL A 1071 22.87 -29.34 13.43
N GLU A 1072 24.08 -29.88 13.66
CA GLU A 1072 25.23 -29.12 14.17
C GLU A 1072 26.30 -28.86 13.09
N PRO A 1073 26.76 -27.61 12.91
CA PRO A 1073 26.22 -26.38 13.53
C PRO A 1073 24.83 -26.03 12.97
N PRO A 1074 23.96 -25.38 13.76
CA PRO A 1074 22.63 -25.00 13.32
C PRO A 1074 22.70 -24.07 12.12
N VAL A 1075 21.77 -24.24 11.18
CA VAL A 1075 21.66 -23.36 10.02
C VAL A 1075 21.27 -21.97 10.52
N PRO A 1076 22.04 -20.91 10.22
CA PRO A 1076 21.72 -19.57 10.69
C PRO A 1076 20.35 -19.11 10.13
N PRO A 1077 19.55 -18.39 10.93
CA PRO A 1077 18.24 -17.92 10.49
C PRO A 1077 18.37 -17.05 9.24
N ILE A 1078 17.60 -17.40 8.22
CA ILE A 1078 17.62 -16.70 6.93
C ILE A 1078 16.69 -15.49 7.01
N SER A 1079 17.24 -14.31 6.78
CA SER A 1079 16.42 -13.10 6.57
C SER A 1079 16.02 -13.03 5.09
N LEU A 1080 14.75 -13.28 4.79
CA LEU A 1080 14.20 -13.19 3.42
C LEU A 1080 14.37 -11.80 2.80
N ASN A 1081 14.52 -10.76 3.64
CA ASN A 1081 14.80 -9.39 3.22
C ASN A 1081 16.23 -9.19 2.70
N LYS A 1082 17.18 -10.05 3.11
CA LYS A 1082 18.58 -10.03 2.64
C LYS A 1082 18.79 -10.82 1.34
N VAL A 1083 17.87 -11.73 1.00
CA VAL A 1083 17.94 -12.57 -0.21
C VAL A 1083 16.83 -12.15 -1.16
N LYS A 1084 17.09 -11.11 -1.97
CA LYS A 1084 16.05 -10.45 -2.77
C LYS A 1084 15.73 -11.17 -4.08
N SER A 1085 16.71 -11.84 -4.69
CA SER A 1085 16.46 -12.50 -5.96
C SER A 1085 15.88 -13.90 -5.76
N LYS A 1086 14.83 -14.22 -6.51
CA LYS A 1086 14.26 -15.58 -6.60
C LYS A 1086 15.35 -16.62 -6.87
N ARG A 1087 16.32 -16.30 -7.74
CA ARG A 1087 17.43 -17.18 -8.10
C ARG A 1087 18.36 -17.49 -6.92
N GLU A 1088 18.65 -16.51 -6.05
CA GLU A 1088 19.43 -16.75 -4.83
C GLU A 1088 18.63 -17.54 -3.79
N ARG A 1089 17.33 -17.23 -3.63
CA ARG A 1089 16.44 -18.01 -2.76
C ARG A 1089 16.40 -19.48 -3.20
N ILE A 1090 16.30 -19.74 -4.50
CA ILE A 1090 16.36 -21.09 -5.08
C ILE A 1090 17.70 -21.77 -4.78
N LYS A 1091 18.83 -21.07 -4.96
CA LYS A 1091 20.17 -21.61 -4.63
C LYS A 1091 20.28 -22.01 -3.15
N LEU A 1092 19.78 -21.17 -2.25
CA LEU A 1092 19.77 -21.47 -0.81
C LEU A 1092 18.83 -22.64 -0.50
N LEU A 1093 17.64 -22.66 -1.08
CA LEU A 1093 16.69 -23.76 -0.92
C LEU A 1093 17.31 -25.09 -1.35
N ILE A 1094 17.98 -25.13 -2.51
CA ILE A 1094 18.71 -26.33 -2.98
C ILE A 1094 19.80 -26.74 -1.98
N LYS A 1095 20.58 -25.77 -1.47
CA LYS A 1095 21.64 -26.05 -0.48
C LYS A 1095 21.07 -26.69 0.78
N HIS A 1096 20.00 -26.13 1.33
CA HIS A 1096 19.39 -26.62 2.56
C HIS A 1096 18.63 -27.94 2.35
N ARG A 1097 17.92 -28.11 1.23
CA ARG A 1097 17.31 -29.40 0.88
C ARG A 1097 18.32 -30.53 0.71
N LYS A 1098 19.47 -30.27 0.10
CA LYS A 1098 20.56 -31.26 0.03
C LYS A 1098 21.00 -31.68 1.43
N SER A 1099 21.15 -30.74 2.36
CA SER A 1099 21.49 -31.05 3.74
C SER A 1099 20.37 -31.84 4.45
N LEU A 1100 19.11 -31.49 4.18
CA LEU A 1100 17.94 -32.16 4.75
C LEU A 1100 17.89 -33.63 4.31
N PHE A 1101 17.97 -33.87 3.00
CA PHE A 1101 17.90 -35.23 2.44
C PHE A 1101 19.15 -36.06 2.73
N GLN A 1102 20.29 -35.43 3.03
CA GLN A 1102 21.47 -36.14 3.53
C GLN A 1102 21.34 -36.57 4.99
N LYS A 1103 20.65 -35.78 5.82
CA LYS A 1103 20.47 -36.05 7.25
C LYS A 1103 19.31 -36.99 7.53
N ASP A 1104 18.25 -36.87 6.74
CA ASP A 1104 17.12 -37.78 6.73
C ASP A 1104 16.84 -38.18 5.28
N SER A 1105 17.40 -39.32 4.88
CA SER A 1105 17.20 -39.88 3.54
C SER A 1105 15.77 -40.33 3.28
N THR A 1106 14.95 -40.50 4.32
CA THR A 1106 13.54 -40.86 4.18
C THR A 1106 12.64 -39.63 3.99
N ASN A 1107 13.13 -38.43 4.32
CA ASN A 1107 12.39 -37.18 4.22
C ASN A 1107 11.93 -36.88 2.78
N GLU A 1108 12.78 -37.15 1.80
CA GLU A 1108 12.46 -36.90 0.39
C GLU A 1108 11.27 -37.77 -0.05
N ASP A 1109 11.34 -39.07 0.24
CA ASP A 1109 10.28 -40.02 -0.10
C ASP A 1109 9.00 -39.80 0.71
N GLN A 1110 9.13 -39.34 1.96
CA GLN A 1110 8.00 -38.95 2.79
C GLN A 1110 7.29 -37.72 2.20
N ARG A 1111 8.02 -36.63 1.93
CA ARG A 1111 7.46 -35.42 1.30
C ARG A 1111 6.82 -35.71 -0.05
N ARG A 1112 7.45 -36.56 -0.88
CA ARG A 1112 6.87 -37.01 -2.17
C ARG A 1112 5.53 -37.71 -1.96
N ARG A 1113 5.44 -38.59 -0.96
CA ARG A 1113 4.21 -39.34 -0.63
C ARG A 1113 3.13 -38.43 -0.06
N GLU A 1114 3.46 -37.57 0.90
CA GLU A 1114 2.53 -36.62 1.52
C GLU A 1114 1.95 -35.68 0.47
N VAL A 1115 2.79 -35.05 -0.34
CA VAL A 1115 2.34 -34.11 -1.39
C VAL A 1115 1.54 -34.83 -2.48
N ALA A 1116 1.92 -36.05 -2.84
CA ALA A 1116 1.10 -36.84 -3.76
C ALA A 1116 -0.27 -37.17 -3.16
N GLN A 1117 -0.35 -37.55 -1.88
CA GLN A 1117 -1.59 -37.85 -1.19
C GLN A 1117 -2.48 -36.62 -1.04
N GLU A 1118 -1.91 -35.49 -0.60
CA GLU A 1118 -2.60 -34.20 -0.51
C GLU A 1118 -3.11 -33.74 -1.88
N PHE A 1119 -2.31 -33.90 -2.94
CA PHE A 1119 -2.72 -33.58 -4.30
C PHE A 1119 -3.93 -34.41 -4.74
N GLU A 1120 -3.94 -35.71 -4.44
CA GLU A 1120 -5.07 -36.60 -4.78
C GLU A 1120 -6.33 -36.28 -3.95
N VAL A 1121 -6.19 -35.81 -2.71
CA VAL A 1121 -7.32 -35.30 -1.91
C VAL A 1121 -7.87 -34.00 -2.50
N LEU A 1122 -6.98 -33.09 -2.91
CA LEU A 1122 -7.35 -31.78 -3.45
C LEU A 1122 -7.93 -31.85 -4.86
N TYR A 1123 -7.44 -32.78 -5.66
CA TYR A 1123 -7.85 -33.02 -7.02
C TYR A 1123 -8.12 -34.52 -7.16
N PRO A 1124 -9.26 -35.06 -6.71
CA PRO A 1124 -9.55 -36.49 -6.87
C PRO A 1124 -9.56 -36.87 -8.36
N GLN A 1125 -9.15 -38.10 -8.70
CA GLN A 1125 -9.35 -38.61 -10.06
C GLN A 1125 -10.83 -38.88 -10.26
N THR A 1126 -11.55 -37.93 -10.83
CA THR A 1126 -12.93 -38.11 -11.24
C THR A 1126 -12.96 -38.88 -12.55
N LEU A 1127 -12.94 -40.21 -12.44
CA LEU A 1127 -13.36 -41.13 -13.50
C LEU A 1127 -14.56 -41.90 -12.96
N ASN A 1128 -15.74 -41.28 -13.01
CA ASN A 1128 -16.96 -42.05 -12.86
C ASN A 1128 -17.87 -41.74 -14.04
N ASP A 1129 -18.06 -42.73 -14.91
CA ASP A 1129 -18.92 -42.65 -16.10
C ASP A 1129 -20.39 -42.35 -15.74
N ALA A 1130 -20.76 -42.53 -14.47
CA ALA A 1130 -22.07 -42.16 -13.91
C ALA A 1130 -22.33 -40.64 -13.84
N PHE A 1131 -21.32 -39.80 -14.11
CA PHE A 1131 -21.41 -38.34 -13.98
C PHE A 1131 -21.76 -37.60 -15.29
N ARG A 1132 -22.32 -38.28 -16.29
CA ARG A 1132 -22.96 -37.60 -17.44
C ARG A 1132 -24.13 -36.79 -16.91
N VAL A 1133 -23.91 -35.50 -16.67
CA VAL A 1133 -24.98 -34.56 -16.39
C VAL A 1133 -25.90 -34.51 -17.58
N ASN A 1134 -27.19 -34.54 -17.29
CA ASN A 1134 -28.20 -34.24 -18.27
C ASN A 1134 -27.94 -32.80 -18.73
N LEU A 1135 -27.42 -32.65 -19.94
CA LEU A 1135 -27.03 -31.37 -20.56
C LEU A 1135 -28.17 -30.34 -20.50
N MET A 1136 -29.40 -30.83 -20.42
CA MET A 1136 -30.66 -30.10 -20.27
C MET A 1136 -30.94 -29.56 -18.86
N ASP A 1137 -30.16 -29.91 -17.85
CA ASP A 1137 -30.33 -29.41 -16.49
C ASP A 1137 -29.45 -28.18 -16.22
N GLU A 1138 -28.44 -27.93 -17.07
CA GLU A 1138 -27.54 -26.79 -16.93
C GLU A 1138 -28.08 -25.52 -17.59
N LYS A 1139 -28.16 -24.45 -16.80
CA LYS A 1139 -28.69 -23.14 -17.24
C LYS A 1139 -27.93 -22.51 -18.41
N ILE A 1140 -26.63 -22.78 -18.55
CA ILE A 1140 -25.82 -22.23 -19.65
C ILE A 1140 -26.23 -22.80 -21.02
N TYR A 1141 -26.90 -23.96 -21.05
CA TYR A 1141 -27.42 -24.57 -22.27
C TYR A 1141 -28.93 -24.35 -22.47
N CYS A 1142 -29.69 -24.19 -21.37
CA CYS A 1142 -31.12 -23.91 -21.38
C CYS A 1142 -31.42 -22.46 -21.76
N LEU A 1143 -31.36 -22.18 -23.06
CA LEU A 1143 -31.71 -20.87 -23.59
C LEU A 1143 -33.20 -20.59 -23.40
N ASP A 1144 -33.53 -19.33 -23.09
CA ASP A 1144 -34.89 -18.89 -22.81
C ASP A 1144 -35.90 -19.28 -23.92
N SER A 1145 -36.99 -19.94 -23.52
CA SER A 1145 -37.98 -20.48 -24.44
C SER A 1145 -38.76 -19.40 -25.20
N ASP A 1146 -38.97 -18.23 -24.57
CA ASP A 1146 -39.70 -17.12 -25.18
C ASP A 1146 -38.85 -16.54 -26.32
N ILE A 1147 -37.53 -16.44 -26.15
CA ILE A 1147 -36.59 -16.06 -27.21
C ILE A 1147 -36.58 -17.09 -28.33
N LEU A 1148 -36.45 -18.38 -28.01
CA LEU A 1148 -36.46 -19.46 -29.00
C LEU A 1148 -37.77 -19.51 -29.80
N GLY A 1149 -38.90 -19.12 -29.21
CA GLY A 1149 -40.21 -19.09 -29.86
C GLY A 1149 -40.45 -17.90 -30.80
N ARG A 1150 -39.54 -16.92 -30.87
CA ARG A 1150 -39.70 -15.76 -31.76
C ARG A 1150 -39.67 -16.19 -33.22
N SER A 1151 -40.59 -15.66 -34.03
CA SER A 1151 -40.76 -16.01 -35.45
C SER A 1151 -39.47 -15.91 -36.28
N ARG A 1152 -38.58 -14.95 -35.96
CA ARG A 1152 -37.26 -14.78 -36.58
C ARG A 1152 -36.36 -16.01 -36.46
N TYR A 1153 -36.52 -16.81 -35.40
CA TYR A 1153 -35.66 -17.96 -35.13
C TYR A 1153 -36.36 -19.30 -35.42
N THR A 1154 -37.68 -19.30 -35.61
CA THR A 1154 -38.49 -20.49 -35.89
C THR A 1154 -38.96 -20.61 -37.34
N ASN A 1155 -38.90 -19.54 -38.12
CA ASN A 1155 -39.21 -19.57 -39.55
C ASN A 1155 -37.91 -19.73 -40.36
N SER A 1156 -37.95 -20.49 -41.45
CA SER A 1156 -36.84 -20.53 -42.39
C SER A 1156 -36.72 -19.15 -43.05
N VAL A 1157 -35.51 -18.58 -43.01
CA VAL A 1157 -35.16 -17.30 -43.66
C VAL A 1157 -35.38 -17.37 -45.16
#